data_AF-A0A4R7CTH6-F1
#
_entry.id   AF-A0A4R7CTH6-F1
#
_cell.length_a   1.000
_cell.length_b   1.000
_cell.length_c   1.000
_cell.angle_alpha   90.00
_cell.angle_beta   90.00
_cell.angle_gamma   90.00
#
_symmetry.space_group_name_H-M   'P 1'
#
loop_
_entity.id
_entity.type
_entity.pdbx_description
1 polymer ?
#
loop_
_entity_poly.entity_id
_entity_poly.type
_entity_poly.pdbx_seq_one_letter_code
_entity_poly.pdbx_strand_id
1 'polypeptide(L)'
;MLKIGLLLFITSLFLQIHVANAQHTERLSDDWSFLRSDLGGIWEAVRPVESGNPESLPIWDTIDLPHCYNAFDAVDPDLNYYQGPAWYRKSVKIRNPYQNGRTLLHFEGVGQKAEVYVYTTKVGEHVGGYDEWSVDITEAVRNFSQTREYVDLFKGHIPISIRVDNSRDLNMIPSNLSDFNLYGGIYRPLNLRYVPAIGIDKIFATAMFDQNTKEGKVSLKTRIYTANAIPAKAEMQVKLIDPNGEEITLPAPSMNLVEEQVIGDFIVKEPVLWSPSKPALYTLITTIKAGGDTYTERTKIGFRNIEFIKNGPFHLNGERLLLRGTHRHEDHAGVGAAMTDEMILREMKMIKDMGVNFIRLGHYQQSKTVLEACDSLGILVWEEIPWCRGGIGGDVYKEQGRRMLTNMIEQHYNHPSIIIWGIGNENDWPGDFSEFDKEKIRMFMKELHDLSHQLDPLRKTAIRRCEFCKDIVDVYSPSIWAGWYRGVYTDYKKTSEDAMKDVAHFLHVEWGGDSHARRHAENPDKELSNIKGGYGNDERAGDASLTGGAPRVSKDGDWSESYICNLIDWHLKEQETMPWLTGTAYWPFKDFSTPVRPDNPVPYVNQKGVVERDFKKKESYYVFQSYWATEPMIHIYGHSWPVRWGEANEKKMIKVYSNASEVELFVNGQSQGTRKRNSQDFPSAGLRWMVDLKEGQNHIKALAKIGNETIVDEIEQNYQTKRWSSPTQVRLGEIAREGDLITLEATLLDKDGNISLDTKKWLHFDVTGDAELLDNLGTSDGARKVQAYNGRARIKVRTFSDDWKASVKSAEIPTAILSTQNH
;
A
#
# COMPACT_ATOMS: atom_id res chain seq x y z
N MET A 1 2.33 15.73 91.98
CA MET A 1 2.07 16.92 91.13
C MET A 1 1.46 16.43 89.83
N LEU A 2 0.32 17.02 89.43
CA LEU A 2 -0.18 17.29 88.05
C LEU A 2 0.07 16.24 86.94
N LYS A 3 -0.82 15.91 85.99
CA LYS A 3 -2.16 16.35 85.52
C LYS A 3 -2.45 15.51 84.25
N ILE A 4 -3.73 15.23 83.93
CA ILE A 4 -4.33 15.12 82.56
C ILE A 4 -3.83 13.94 81.67
N GLY A 5 -4.59 13.02 81.08
CA GLY A 5 -6.00 12.99 80.65
C GLY A 5 -6.12 13.23 79.13
N LEU A 6 -6.10 12.19 78.26
CA LEU A 6 -6.86 12.20 77.01
C LEU A 6 -6.95 10.82 76.31
N LEU A 7 -8.19 10.46 75.97
CA LEU A 7 -8.63 9.45 75.00
C LEU A 7 -7.97 9.68 73.62
N LEU A 8 -7.53 8.62 72.95
CA LEU A 8 -7.25 8.63 71.50
C LEU A 8 -8.01 7.48 70.83
N PHE A 9 -9.10 7.87 70.17
CA PHE A 9 -9.87 7.07 69.22
C PHE A 9 -8.95 6.70 68.05
N ILE A 10 -8.71 5.41 67.83
CA ILE A 10 -8.05 4.91 66.62
C ILE A 10 -9.13 4.75 65.54
N THR A 11 -9.27 5.76 64.70
CA THR A 11 -9.95 5.65 63.41
C THR A 11 -8.92 5.22 62.37
N SER A 12 -8.93 3.92 62.02
CA SER A 12 -8.22 3.41 60.85
C SER A 12 -8.87 3.94 59.58
N LEU A 13 -8.34 5.06 59.06
CA LEU A 13 -8.65 5.55 57.71
C LEU A 13 -7.90 4.66 56.72
N PHE A 14 -8.57 3.63 56.18
CA PHE A 14 -8.08 2.95 54.98
C PHE A 14 -8.18 3.96 53.82
N LEU A 15 -7.06 4.61 53.47
CA LEU A 15 -6.92 5.23 52.16
C LEU A 15 -6.96 4.11 51.12
N GLN A 16 -8.14 3.85 50.55
CA GLN A 16 -8.24 3.15 49.27
C GLN A 16 -7.68 4.09 48.20
N ILE A 17 -6.37 4.00 47.95
CA ILE A 17 -5.77 4.53 46.74
C ILE A 17 -6.40 3.75 45.58
N HIS A 18 -7.42 4.33 44.97
CA HIS A 18 -7.95 3.83 43.71
C HIS A 18 -6.91 4.20 42.65
N VAL A 19 -5.99 3.27 42.39
CA VAL A 19 -5.10 3.37 41.23
C VAL A 19 -6.01 3.25 40.01
N ALA A 20 -6.23 4.37 39.31
CA ALA A 20 -6.98 4.36 38.07
C ALA A 20 -6.18 3.54 37.04
N ASN A 21 -6.72 2.40 36.63
CA ASN A 21 -6.09 1.54 35.63
C ASN A 21 -6.38 2.10 34.23
N ALA A 22 -5.32 2.45 33.49
CA ALA A 22 -5.43 2.87 32.09
C ALA A 22 -5.65 1.67 31.16
N GLN A 23 -6.27 1.89 29.99
CA GLN A 23 -6.51 0.79 29.05
C GLN A 23 -5.18 0.18 28.62
N HIS A 24 -5.18 -1.14 28.45
CA HIS A 24 -3.99 -1.88 28.06
C HIS A 24 -4.22 -2.55 26.70
N THR A 25 -3.31 -2.29 25.76
CA THR A 25 -3.28 -2.91 24.45
C THR A 25 -1.91 -3.54 24.26
N GLU A 26 -1.89 -4.82 23.88
CA GLU A 26 -0.68 -5.58 23.61
C GLU A 26 -0.79 -6.22 22.24
N ARG A 27 0.23 -6.03 21.38
CA ARG A 27 0.32 -6.76 20.12
C ARG A 27 0.75 -8.19 20.41
N LEU A 28 -0.01 -9.16 19.92
CA LEU A 28 0.35 -10.56 19.98
C LEU A 28 1.23 -10.90 18.78
N SER A 29 2.47 -10.40 18.72
CA SER A 29 3.37 -10.62 17.57
C SER A 29 4.05 -11.99 17.61
N ASP A 30 4.76 -12.29 18.68
CA ASP A 30 5.84 -13.28 18.60
C ASP A 30 5.32 -14.71 18.83
N ASP A 31 6.09 -15.73 18.45
CA ASP A 31 5.93 -17.14 18.84
C ASP A 31 4.50 -17.71 18.63
N TRP A 32 3.97 -17.59 17.42
CA TRP A 32 2.76 -18.28 16.99
C TRP A 32 3.10 -19.60 16.30
N SER A 33 2.26 -20.61 16.48
CA SER A 33 2.29 -21.80 15.64
C SER A 33 1.36 -21.62 14.45
N PHE A 34 1.84 -21.91 13.24
CA PHE A 34 1.09 -21.79 12.00
C PHE A 34 1.02 -23.12 11.24
N LEU A 35 -0.12 -23.38 10.61
CA LEU A 35 -0.35 -24.54 9.76
C LEU A 35 -1.06 -24.13 8.48
N ARG A 36 -0.45 -24.39 7.32
CA ARG A 36 -0.99 -24.09 5.99
C ARG A 36 -1.88 -25.21 5.44
N SER A 37 -2.90 -25.57 6.20
CA SER A 37 -3.98 -26.48 5.79
C SER A 37 -5.15 -26.34 6.75
N ASP A 38 -6.28 -27.00 6.46
CA ASP A 38 -7.33 -27.15 7.47
C ASP A 38 -6.98 -28.23 8.51
N LEU A 39 -7.71 -28.20 9.61
CA LEU A 39 -7.74 -29.25 10.63
C LEU A 39 -9.03 -30.07 10.50
N GLY A 40 -9.05 -31.30 11.04
CA GLY A 40 -10.27 -32.09 11.13
C GLY A 40 -11.32 -31.50 12.10
N GLY A 41 -10.90 -30.55 12.94
CA GLY A 41 -11.75 -29.78 13.83
C GLY A 41 -10.93 -29.10 14.93
N ILE A 42 -11.55 -28.18 15.68
CA ILE A 42 -10.87 -27.40 16.73
C ILE A 42 -10.14 -28.26 17.77
N TRP A 43 -10.62 -29.48 18.03
CA TRP A 43 -9.97 -30.39 18.97
C TRP A 43 -8.53 -30.73 18.55
N GLU A 44 -8.21 -30.80 17.27
CA GLU A 44 -6.84 -31.06 16.82
C GLU A 44 -5.87 -29.93 17.14
N ALA A 45 -6.38 -28.69 17.29
CA ALA A 45 -5.55 -27.54 17.64
C ALA A 45 -5.16 -27.51 19.14
N VAL A 46 -5.94 -28.17 20.01
CA VAL A 46 -5.82 -28.04 21.47
C VAL A 46 -5.68 -29.37 22.22
N ARG A 47 -5.79 -30.51 21.53
CA ARG A 47 -5.58 -31.83 22.15
C ARG A 47 -4.15 -31.96 22.68
N PRO A 48 -3.92 -32.76 23.73
CA PRO A 48 -2.57 -33.12 24.16
C PRO A 48 -1.78 -33.73 23.00
N VAL A 49 -0.50 -33.38 22.89
CA VAL A 49 0.43 -33.92 21.88
C VAL A 49 1.64 -34.49 22.58
N GLU A 50 1.87 -35.79 22.40
CA GLU A 50 3.11 -36.44 22.80
C GLU A 50 4.04 -36.61 21.59
N SER A 51 5.33 -36.36 21.80
CA SER A 51 6.33 -36.45 20.73
C SER A 51 6.39 -37.86 20.15
N GLY A 52 6.20 -37.98 18.83
CA GLY A 52 6.26 -39.25 18.09
C GLY A 52 4.92 -39.96 17.94
N ASN A 53 3.85 -39.49 18.58
CA ASN A 53 2.51 -40.03 18.38
C ASN A 53 1.83 -39.41 17.15
N PRO A 54 0.76 -40.02 16.58
CA PRO A 54 0.08 -39.52 15.38
C PRO A 54 -0.38 -38.07 15.46
N GLU A 55 -0.78 -37.61 16.65
CA GLU A 55 -1.23 -36.24 16.92
C GLU A 55 -0.13 -35.18 16.82
N SER A 56 1.15 -35.59 16.74
CA SER A 56 2.27 -34.69 16.44
C SER A 56 2.33 -34.27 14.96
N LEU A 57 1.46 -34.83 14.12
CA LEU A 57 1.28 -34.47 12.72
C LEU A 57 -0.12 -33.83 12.49
N PRO A 58 -0.25 -32.89 11.55
CA PRO A 58 0.82 -32.25 10.77
C PRO A 58 1.74 -31.36 11.63
N ILE A 59 2.96 -31.12 11.15
CA ILE A 59 3.92 -30.23 11.82
C ILE A 59 3.49 -28.78 11.60
N TRP A 60 3.61 -27.97 12.65
CA TRP A 60 3.32 -26.54 12.62
C TRP A 60 4.62 -25.75 12.58
N ASP A 61 4.64 -24.69 11.78
CA ASP A 61 5.76 -23.75 11.71
C ASP A 61 5.68 -22.76 12.87
N THR A 62 6.82 -22.26 13.33
CA THR A 62 6.87 -21.12 14.26
C THR A 62 7.05 -19.84 13.47
N ILE A 63 6.16 -18.87 13.69
CA ILE A 63 6.12 -17.60 12.97
C ILE A 63 5.84 -16.44 13.94
N ASP A 64 6.11 -15.23 13.48
CA ASP A 64 5.69 -13.99 14.12
C ASP A 64 4.59 -13.30 13.28
N LEU A 65 3.72 -12.55 13.94
CA LEU A 65 2.69 -11.71 13.32
C LEU A 65 3.21 -10.26 13.15
N PRO A 66 2.80 -9.55 12.08
CA PRO A 66 1.87 -10.00 11.03
C PRO A 66 2.46 -11.10 10.14
N HIS A 67 1.60 -11.99 9.62
CA HIS A 67 2.00 -13.09 8.76
C HIS A 67 1.01 -13.29 7.60
N CYS A 68 1.57 -13.52 6.40
CA CYS A 68 0.84 -13.84 5.19
C CYS A 68 1.38 -15.14 4.63
N TYR A 69 0.52 -16.15 4.48
CA TYR A 69 0.96 -17.45 3.97
C TYR A 69 1.26 -17.47 2.46
N ASN A 70 1.11 -16.33 1.79
CA ASN A 70 1.46 -16.10 0.40
C ASN A 70 2.74 -15.25 0.24
N ALA A 71 3.53 -15.08 1.29
CA ALA A 71 4.74 -14.25 1.30
C ALA A 71 5.68 -14.52 0.10
N PHE A 72 5.79 -15.80 -0.29
CA PHE A 72 6.65 -16.26 -1.39
C PHE A 72 5.87 -16.83 -2.58
N ASP A 73 4.77 -17.57 -2.34
CA ASP A 73 4.06 -18.26 -3.42
C ASP A 73 3.24 -17.34 -4.34
N ALA A 74 3.03 -16.08 -3.95
CA ALA A 74 2.33 -15.09 -4.77
C ALA A 74 3.11 -14.72 -6.03
N VAL A 75 4.45 -14.83 -5.96
CA VAL A 75 5.37 -14.48 -7.05
C VAL A 75 6.22 -15.67 -7.50
N ASP A 76 5.93 -16.87 -6.98
CA ASP A 76 6.60 -18.07 -7.45
C ASP A 76 6.16 -18.37 -8.89
N PRO A 77 7.09 -18.47 -9.85
CA PRO A 77 6.75 -18.56 -11.27
C PRO A 77 6.11 -19.89 -11.70
N ASP A 78 6.11 -20.91 -10.85
CA ASP A 78 5.65 -22.25 -11.20
C ASP A 78 4.42 -22.70 -10.39
N LEU A 79 3.92 -21.85 -9.48
CA LEU A 79 2.80 -22.15 -8.61
C LEU A 79 1.66 -21.16 -8.81
N ASN A 80 0.44 -21.65 -8.62
CA ASN A 80 -0.65 -20.75 -8.26
C ASN A 80 -0.51 -20.43 -6.78
N TYR A 81 -0.63 -19.15 -6.41
CA TYR A 81 -0.66 -18.75 -5.01
C TYR A 81 -1.77 -19.47 -4.23
N TYR A 82 -1.51 -19.77 -2.97
CA TYR A 82 -2.45 -20.54 -2.15
C TYR A 82 -3.73 -19.78 -1.83
N GLN A 83 -4.85 -20.42 -2.16
CA GLN A 83 -6.20 -19.99 -1.81
C GLN A 83 -6.91 -21.10 -1.03
N GLY A 84 -6.83 -21.03 0.29
CA GLY A 84 -7.33 -22.08 1.18
C GLY A 84 -7.28 -21.73 2.67
N PRO A 85 -7.74 -22.66 3.53
CA PRO A 85 -7.75 -22.49 4.96
C PRO A 85 -6.37 -22.73 5.61
N ALA A 86 -6.09 -21.98 6.66
CA ALA A 86 -4.93 -22.17 7.52
C ALA A 86 -5.28 -21.88 8.97
N TRP A 87 -4.42 -22.34 9.89
CA TRP A 87 -4.61 -22.19 11.31
C TRP A 87 -3.42 -21.51 11.98
N TYR A 88 -3.73 -20.70 12.99
CA TYR A 88 -2.78 -20.09 13.92
C TYR A 88 -3.16 -20.51 15.33
N ARG A 89 -2.19 -20.79 16.19
CA ARG A 89 -2.46 -21.00 17.62
C ARG A 89 -1.36 -20.45 18.51
N LYS A 90 -1.78 -19.95 19.68
CA LYS A 90 -0.90 -19.46 20.75
C LYS A 90 -1.58 -19.61 22.10
N SER A 91 -0.80 -19.92 23.13
CA SER A 91 -1.27 -19.86 24.52
C SER A 91 -0.87 -18.52 25.15
N VAL A 92 -1.84 -17.74 25.61
CA VAL A 92 -1.62 -16.39 26.13
C VAL A 92 -1.95 -16.30 27.61
N LYS A 93 -1.22 -15.47 28.35
CA LYS A 93 -1.54 -15.19 29.74
C LYS A 93 -2.44 -13.97 29.82
N ILE A 94 -3.65 -14.15 30.35
CA ILE A 94 -4.63 -13.07 30.46
C ILE A 94 -4.59 -12.46 31.85
N ARG A 95 -4.36 -11.15 31.93
CA ARG A 95 -4.26 -10.36 33.18
C ARG A 95 -5.07 -9.07 33.08
N ASN A 96 -6.38 -9.20 32.93
CA ASN A 96 -7.25 -8.04 32.83
C ASN A 96 -7.21 -7.24 34.16
N PRO A 97 -6.75 -5.96 34.15
CA PRO A 97 -6.62 -5.16 35.36
C PRO A 97 -7.96 -4.61 35.86
N TYR A 98 -9.04 -4.79 35.11
CA TYR A 98 -10.37 -4.32 35.44
C TYR A 98 -11.21 -5.45 36.03
N GLN A 99 -11.71 -5.26 37.26
CA GLN A 99 -12.46 -6.30 37.97
C GLN A 99 -13.69 -6.80 37.20
N ASN A 100 -14.36 -5.91 36.46
CA ASN A 100 -15.52 -6.23 35.60
C ASN A 100 -15.27 -5.87 34.12
N GLY A 101 -13.99 -5.72 33.74
CA GLY A 101 -13.66 -5.33 32.38
C GLY A 101 -13.83 -6.46 31.38
N ARG A 102 -13.50 -6.12 30.13
CA ARG A 102 -13.63 -6.97 28.97
C ARG A 102 -12.25 -7.21 28.36
N THR A 103 -12.07 -8.41 27.87
CA THR A 103 -10.87 -8.86 27.18
C THR A 103 -11.23 -9.09 25.73
N LEU A 104 -10.68 -8.26 24.84
CA LEU A 104 -10.97 -8.28 23.42
C LEU A 104 -9.74 -8.73 22.64
N LEU A 105 -9.96 -9.48 21.57
CA LEU A 105 -9.00 -9.62 20.49
C LEU A 105 -9.42 -8.67 19.37
N HIS A 106 -8.54 -7.74 19.02
CA HIS A 106 -8.78 -6.72 18.02
C HIS A 106 -7.86 -6.94 16.82
N PHE A 107 -8.46 -7.27 15.68
CA PHE A 107 -7.79 -7.49 14.41
C PHE A 107 -7.79 -6.19 13.62
N GLU A 108 -6.61 -5.72 13.23
CA GLU A 108 -6.49 -4.59 12.30
C GLU A 108 -6.77 -5.00 10.84
N GLY A 109 -6.77 -6.32 10.57
CA GLY A 109 -7.13 -6.94 9.29
C GLY A 109 -6.67 -8.40 9.23
N VAL A 110 -7.49 -9.27 8.66
CA VAL A 110 -7.23 -10.71 8.55
C VAL A 110 -7.93 -11.26 7.31
N GLY A 111 -7.16 -11.86 6.40
CA GLY A 111 -7.67 -12.30 5.11
C GLY A 111 -8.10 -13.76 5.07
N GLN A 112 -9.25 -14.11 4.48
CA GLN A 112 -10.40 -13.24 4.12
C GLN A 112 -11.62 -13.54 5.01
N LYS A 113 -11.72 -14.79 5.45
CA LYS A 113 -12.68 -15.26 6.45
C LYS A 113 -11.89 -15.70 7.67
N ALA A 114 -12.36 -15.36 8.86
CA ALA A 114 -11.71 -15.73 10.10
C ALA A 114 -12.70 -16.35 11.08
N GLU A 115 -12.25 -17.35 11.84
CA GLU A 115 -12.97 -17.92 12.98
C GLU A 115 -12.02 -17.98 14.17
N VAL A 116 -12.48 -17.51 15.32
CA VAL A 116 -11.65 -17.41 16.53
C VAL A 116 -12.20 -18.34 17.59
N TYR A 117 -11.29 -19.06 18.24
CA TYR A 117 -11.60 -20.05 19.25
C TYR A 117 -10.79 -19.78 20.53
N VAL A 118 -11.46 -19.91 21.67
CA VAL A 118 -10.82 -20.06 22.98
C VAL A 118 -11.01 -21.51 23.40
N TYR A 119 -9.91 -22.25 23.51
CA TYR A 119 -9.94 -23.71 23.63
C TYR A 119 -10.79 -24.33 22.50
N THR A 120 -11.92 -24.98 22.82
CA THR A 120 -12.84 -25.58 21.85
C THR A 120 -14.05 -24.71 21.51
N THR A 121 -14.18 -23.52 22.14
CA THR A 121 -15.35 -22.65 21.98
C THR A 121 -15.09 -21.61 20.90
N LYS A 122 -15.88 -21.62 19.82
CA LYS A 122 -15.91 -20.53 18.83
C LYS A 122 -16.46 -19.27 19.50
N VAL A 123 -15.70 -18.18 19.47
CA VAL A 123 -16.03 -16.91 20.14
C VAL A 123 -16.38 -15.80 19.15
N GLY A 124 -15.99 -15.95 17.88
CA GLY A 124 -16.33 -14.99 16.84
C GLY A 124 -15.94 -15.46 15.45
N GLU A 125 -16.47 -14.76 14.46
CA GLU A 125 -16.15 -14.95 13.04
C GLU A 125 -16.22 -13.62 12.31
N HIS A 126 -15.52 -13.52 11.18
CA HIS A 126 -15.53 -12.34 10.32
C HIS A 126 -15.37 -12.72 8.85
N VAL A 127 -15.96 -11.92 7.96
CA VAL A 127 -15.79 -12.01 6.50
C VAL A 127 -15.50 -10.62 5.97
N GLY A 128 -14.29 -10.43 5.46
CA GLY A 128 -13.74 -9.13 5.05
C GLY A 128 -12.27 -9.05 5.41
N GLY A 129 -11.39 -8.98 4.42
CA GLY A 129 -9.95 -9.00 4.65
C GLY A 129 -9.35 -7.70 5.19
N TYR A 130 -10.09 -6.60 5.15
CA TYR A 130 -9.49 -5.26 5.07
C TYR A 130 -10.00 -4.29 6.12
N ASP A 131 -11.15 -4.58 6.71
CA ASP A 131 -11.73 -3.80 7.80
C ASP A 131 -11.26 -4.32 9.17
N GLU A 132 -11.17 -3.42 10.13
CA GLU A 132 -10.87 -3.79 11.50
C GLU A 132 -12.10 -4.44 12.15
N TRP A 133 -11.87 -5.36 13.09
CA TRP A 133 -12.94 -5.93 13.90
C TRP A 133 -12.42 -6.42 15.25
N SER A 134 -13.32 -6.61 16.20
CA SER A 134 -12.98 -7.12 17.54
C SER A 134 -13.90 -8.24 17.95
N VAL A 135 -13.36 -9.22 18.66
CA VAL A 135 -14.12 -10.28 19.32
C VAL A 135 -13.91 -10.22 20.82
N ASP A 136 -15.01 -10.22 21.57
CA ASP A 136 -14.98 -10.26 23.03
C ASP A 136 -14.85 -11.70 23.51
N ILE A 137 -13.71 -12.02 24.13
CA ILE A 137 -13.40 -13.37 24.61
C ILE A 137 -13.62 -13.54 26.11
N THR A 138 -14.14 -12.51 26.81
CA THR A 138 -14.20 -12.44 28.27
C THR A 138 -14.88 -13.65 28.90
N GLU A 139 -16.04 -14.02 28.39
CA GLU A 139 -16.83 -15.13 28.95
C GLU A 139 -16.20 -16.49 28.67
N ALA A 140 -15.65 -16.69 27.47
CA ALA A 140 -14.97 -17.93 27.12
C ALA A 140 -13.68 -18.13 27.94
N VAL A 141 -12.93 -17.05 28.17
CA VAL A 141 -11.76 -17.06 29.07
C VAL A 141 -12.17 -17.42 30.49
N ARG A 142 -13.23 -16.80 31.02
CA ARG A 142 -13.74 -17.07 32.38
C ARG A 142 -14.15 -18.53 32.52
N ASN A 143 -14.90 -19.05 31.55
CA ASN A 143 -15.39 -20.43 31.56
C ASN A 143 -14.23 -21.43 31.45
N PHE A 144 -13.27 -21.20 30.55
CA PHE A 144 -12.12 -22.07 30.40
C PHE A 144 -11.20 -22.05 31.62
N SER A 145 -11.01 -20.89 32.26
CA SER A 145 -10.15 -20.76 33.45
C SER A 145 -10.65 -21.57 34.67
N GLN A 146 -11.88 -22.09 34.62
CA GLN A 146 -12.47 -22.92 35.67
C GLN A 146 -12.33 -24.43 35.38
N THR A 147 -11.77 -24.83 34.22
CA THR A 147 -11.62 -26.24 33.86
C THR A 147 -10.34 -26.85 34.41
N ARG A 148 -10.23 -28.18 34.38
CA ARG A 148 -9.00 -28.88 34.78
C ARG A 148 -7.89 -28.66 33.75
N GLU A 149 -8.25 -28.65 32.46
CA GLU A 149 -7.33 -28.49 31.33
C GLU A 149 -6.57 -27.15 31.41
N TYR A 150 -7.20 -26.09 31.92
CA TYR A 150 -6.53 -24.81 32.16
C TYR A 150 -5.30 -24.96 33.07
N VAL A 151 -5.41 -25.76 34.14
CA VAL A 151 -4.32 -26.01 35.09
C VAL A 151 -3.38 -27.10 34.57
N ASP A 152 -3.96 -28.24 34.15
CA ASP A 152 -3.21 -29.47 33.89
C ASP A 152 -2.50 -29.43 32.54
N LEU A 153 -3.16 -28.92 31.50
CA LEU A 153 -2.65 -28.93 30.13
C LEU A 153 -2.01 -27.59 29.75
N PHE A 154 -2.67 -26.47 30.04
CA PHE A 154 -2.24 -25.14 29.59
C PHE A 154 -1.53 -24.31 30.66
N LYS A 155 -1.30 -24.86 31.86
CA LYS A 155 -0.47 -24.27 32.92
C LYS A 155 -0.84 -22.81 33.23
N GLY A 156 -2.13 -22.51 33.29
CA GLY A 156 -2.65 -21.18 33.57
C GLY A 156 -2.69 -20.21 32.37
N HIS A 157 -2.41 -20.69 31.16
CA HIS A 157 -2.53 -19.92 29.92
C HIS A 157 -3.84 -20.26 29.19
N ILE A 158 -4.29 -19.34 28.35
CA ILE A 158 -5.50 -19.46 27.54
C ILE A 158 -5.09 -19.83 26.12
N PRO A 159 -5.47 -21.01 25.60
CA PRO A 159 -5.23 -21.36 24.21
C PRO A 159 -6.17 -20.59 23.29
N ILE A 160 -5.59 -19.81 22.39
CA ILE A 160 -6.28 -19.13 21.29
C ILE A 160 -5.91 -19.86 20.01
N SER A 161 -6.92 -20.25 19.24
CA SER A 161 -6.76 -20.80 17.89
C SER A 161 -7.59 -19.99 16.90
N ILE A 162 -7.02 -19.68 15.74
CA ILE A 162 -7.64 -18.84 14.72
C ILE A 162 -7.54 -19.57 13.39
N ARG A 163 -8.69 -19.90 12.81
CA ARG A 163 -8.79 -20.38 11.42
C ARG A 163 -8.93 -19.17 10.52
N VAL A 164 -8.12 -19.07 9.48
CA VAL A 164 -8.26 -18.07 8.41
C VAL A 164 -8.43 -18.77 7.07
N ASP A 165 -9.11 -18.13 6.12
CA ASP A 165 -9.43 -18.75 4.84
C ASP A 165 -9.57 -17.69 3.74
N ASN A 166 -8.75 -17.80 2.68
CA ASN A 166 -8.82 -16.98 1.48
C ASN A 166 -9.28 -17.80 0.25
N SER A 167 -9.94 -18.94 0.47
CA SER A 167 -10.53 -19.75 -0.60
C SER A 167 -11.36 -18.88 -1.55
N ARG A 168 -11.28 -19.18 -2.85
CA ARG A 168 -12.05 -18.49 -3.88
C ARG A 168 -13.54 -18.59 -3.58
N ASP A 169 -14.22 -17.44 -3.54
CA ASP A 169 -15.65 -17.36 -3.29
C ASP A 169 -16.26 -16.25 -4.14
N LEU A 170 -17.15 -16.63 -5.08
CA LEU A 170 -17.82 -15.67 -5.97
C LEU A 170 -18.85 -14.81 -5.23
N ASN A 171 -19.31 -15.22 -4.04
CA ASN A 171 -20.23 -14.45 -3.21
C ASN A 171 -19.51 -13.57 -2.18
N MET A 172 -18.19 -13.40 -2.31
CA MET A 172 -17.37 -12.52 -1.47
C MET A 172 -16.66 -11.48 -2.34
N ILE A 173 -16.62 -10.23 -1.88
CA ILE A 173 -15.75 -9.19 -2.46
C ILE A 173 -14.35 -9.26 -1.83
N PRO A 174 -13.27 -9.01 -2.61
CA PRO A 174 -13.23 -8.68 -4.04
C PRO A 174 -13.34 -9.90 -4.97
N SER A 175 -13.53 -9.63 -6.27
CA SER A 175 -13.48 -10.66 -7.33
C SER A 175 -12.07 -11.22 -7.49
N ASN A 176 -11.96 -12.51 -7.81
CA ASN A 176 -10.70 -13.13 -8.25
C ASN A 176 -10.26 -12.72 -9.67
N LEU A 177 -11.09 -11.96 -10.39
CA LEU A 177 -10.71 -11.30 -11.64
C LEU A 177 -9.87 -10.05 -11.41
N SER A 178 -9.75 -9.58 -10.16
CA SER A 178 -8.97 -8.39 -9.81
C SER A 178 -7.48 -8.57 -10.10
N ASP A 179 -6.80 -7.46 -10.45
CA ASP A 179 -5.37 -7.44 -10.77
C ASP A 179 -4.50 -7.35 -9.49
N PHE A 180 -4.85 -8.07 -8.43
CA PHE A 180 -4.10 -8.18 -7.17
C PHE A 180 -4.45 -9.50 -6.44
N ASN A 181 -3.57 -9.97 -5.55
CA ASN A 181 -3.81 -11.19 -4.78
C ASN A 181 -4.83 -10.98 -3.66
N LEU A 182 -5.77 -11.92 -3.50
CA LEU A 182 -6.63 -12.00 -2.32
C LEU A 182 -5.88 -12.73 -1.22
N TYR A 183 -5.01 -12.01 -0.53
CA TYR A 183 -4.14 -12.57 0.49
C TYR A 183 -4.91 -13.18 1.66
N GLY A 184 -4.27 -14.12 2.35
CA GLY A 184 -4.78 -14.65 3.61
C GLY A 184 -3.70 -14.81 4.66
N GLY A 185 -4.17 -14.96 5.89
CA GLY A 185 -3.33 -14.82 7.09
C GLY A 185 -3.75 -13.66 7.97
N ILE A 186 -3.13 -13.61 9.14
CA ILE A 186 -3.24 -12.49 10.08
C ILE A 186 -2.16 -11.47 9.70
N TYR A 187 -2.37 -10.82 8.55
CA TYR A 187 -1.36 -9.98 7.89
C TYR A 187 -1.33 -8.52 8.36
N ARG A 188 -2.24 -8.14 9.26
CA ARG A 188 -2.13 -6.91 10.05
C ARG A 188 -2.08 -7.25 11.54
N PRO A 189 -1.65 -6.33 12.41
CA PRO A 189 -1.52 -6.61 13.83
C PRO A 189 -2.79 -7.17 14.48
N LEU A 190 -2.59 -8.17 15.35
CA LEU A 190 -3.59 -8.69 16.28
C LEU A 190 -3.28 -8.17 17.68
N ASN A 191 -4.24 -7.48 18.28
CA ASN A 191 -4.09 -6.81 19.55
C ASN A 191 -4.95 -7.47 20.64
N LEU A 192 -4.36 -7.82 21.79
CA LEU A 192 -5.08 -8.13 23.02
C LEU A 192 -5.40 -6.82 23.76
N ARG A 193 -6.68 -6.52 23.95
CA ARG A 193 -7.13 -5.28 24.60
C ARG A 193 -7.88 -5.60 25.89
N TYR A 194 -7.47 -4.96 26.99
CA TYR A 194 -8.24 -4.90 28.22
C TYR A 194 -8.94 -3.55 28.30
N VAL A 195 -10.27 -3.58 28.40
CA VAL A 195 -11.09 -2.38 28.51
C VAL A 195 -12.01 -2.49 29.75
N PRO A 196 -12.34 -1.37 30.41
CA PRO A 196 -13.35 -1.36 31.46
C PRO A 196 -14.74 -1.75 30.94
N ALA A 197 -15.68 -1.97 31.85
CA ALA A 197 -17.05 -2.37 31.52
C ALA A 197 -17.83 -1.31 30.72
N ILE A 198 -17.43 -0.03 30.83
CA ILE A 198 -18.01 1.11 30.12
C ILE A 198 -16.86 1.81 29.40
N GLY A 199 -17.01 2.06 28.11
CA GLY A 199 -15.99 2.69 27.29
C GLY A 199 -16.59 3.43 26.09
N ILE A 200 -15.72 3.80 25.16
CA ILE A 200 -16.11 4.45 23.91
C ILE A 200 -15.93 3.43 22.80
N ASP A 201 -16.99 3.17 22.04
CA ASP A 201 -16.92 2.35 20.82
C ASP A 201 -16.38 3.21 19.66
N LYS A 202 -17.03 4.37 19.42
CA LYS A 202 -16.67 5.28 18.32
C LYS A 202 -16.73 6.74 18.73
N ILE A 203 -15.84 7.54 18.15
CA ILE A 203 -15.89 8.99 18.16
C ILE A 203 -16.08 9.46 16.72
N PHE A 204 -17.08 10.30 16.49
CA PHE A 204 -17.31 10.97 15.23
C PHE A 204 -17.08 12.47 15.45
N ALA A 205 -15.92 12.95 15.03
CA ALA A 205 -15.49 14.33 15.20
C ALA A 205 -15.32 15.02 13.85
N THR A 206 -16.19 15.97 13.58
CA THR A 206 -16.16 16.78 12.36
C THR A 206 -15.45 18.10 12.65
N ALA A 207 -14.29 18.32 12.05
CA ALA A 207 -13.58 19.61 12.09
C ALA A 207 -13.68 20.31 10.72
N MET A 208 -14.47 21.38 10.66
CA MET A 208 -14.67 22.19 9.45
C MET A 208 -14.14 23.60 9.63
N PHE A 209 -13.56 24.15 8.57
CA PHE A 209 -13.18 25.56 8.50
C PHE A 209 -14.19 26.34 7.65
N ASP A 210 -14.74 27.43 8.19
CA ASP A 210 -15.57 28.38 7.44
C ASP A 210 -14.70 29.54 6.93
N GLN A 211 -14.59 29.65 5.61
CA GLN A 211 -13.78 30.69 4.96
C GLN A 211 -14.30 32.11 5.20
N ASN A 212 -15.62 32.27 5.43
CA ASN A 212 -16.24 33.59 5.58
C ASN A 212 -16.00 34.17 6.97
N THR A 213 -16.19 33.36 8.01
CA THR A 213 -16.01 33.78 9.42
C THR A 213 -14.56 33.62 9.89
N LYS A 214 -13.76 32.80 9.19
CA LYS A 214 -12.43 32.34 9.61
C LYS A 214 -12.43 31.56 10.93
N GLU A 215 -13.56 30.95 11.27
CA GLU A 215 -13.72 30.14 12.46
C GLU A 215 -13.71 28.64 12.11
N GLY A 216 -13.18 27.84 13.03
CA GLY A 216 -13.28 26.39 12.99
C GLY A 216 -14.48 25.93 13.80
N LYS A 217 -15.25 24.97 13.27
CA LYS A 217 -16.33 24.30 14.00
C LYS A 217 -15.98 22.83 14.21
N VAL A 218 -16.02 22.37 15.46
CA VAL A 218 -15.92 20.96 15.84
C VAL A 218 -17.30 20.45 16.27
N SER A 219 -17.86 19.50 15.52
CA SER A 219 -19.10 18.80 15.91
C SER A 219 -18.75 17.40 16.40
N LEU A 220 -19.20 17.04 17.60
CA LEU A 220 -18.80 15.79 18.27
C LEU A 220 -20.01 14.91 18.63
N LYS A 221 -19.99 13.68 18.12
CA LYS A 221 -20.86 12.57 18.51
C LYS A 221 -20.00 11.39 18.96
N THR A 222 -20.46 10.63 19.96
CA THR A 222 -19.77 9.42 20.42
C THR A 222 -20.76 8.26 20.54
N ARG A 223 -20.30 7.04 20.28
CA ARG A 223 -21.02 5.80 20.56
C ARG A 223 -20.36 5.13 21.77
N ILE A 224 -21.15 4.80 22.79
CA ILE A 224 -20.69 4.26 24.06
C ILE A 224 -20.78 2.74 24.05
N TYR A 225 -19.70 2.08 24.43
CA TYR A 225 -19.69 0.65 24.70
C TYR A 225 -20.09 0.39 26.16
N THR A 226 -20.98 -0.59 26.39
CA THR A 226 -21.30 -1.06 27.74
C THR A 226 -21.47 -2.56 27.80
N ALA A 227 -20.80 -3.20 28.75
CA ALA A 227 -20.89 -4.64 28.97
C ALA A 227 -22.18 -5.07 29.73
N ASN A 228 -22.86 -4.14 30.41
CA ASN A 228 -24.08 -4.38 31.19
C ASN A 228 -25.09 -3.24 30.97
N ALA A 229 -26.37 -3.41 31.35
CA ALA A 229 -27.35 -2.32 31.32
C ALA A 229 -26.94 -1.20 32.31
N ILE A 230 -26.61 -0.01 31.79
CA ILE A 230 -26.39 1.26 32.52
C ILE A 230 -27.71 1.60 33.27
N PRO A 231 -27.68 2.02 34.56
CA PRO A 231 -27.09 3.30 34.94
C PRO A 231 -26.11 3.23 36.11
N ALA A 232 -24.82 3.33 35.79
CA ALA A 232 -23.89 4.02 36.67
C ALA A 232 -23.83 5.49 36.22
N LYS A 233 -23.92 6.43 37.17
CA LYS A 233 -23.49 7.81 36.92
C LYS A 233 -22.06 7.74 36.39
N ALA A 234 -21.84 8.26 35.20
CA ALA A 234 -20.50 8.39 34.62
C ALA A 234 -20.22 9.85 34.32
N GLU A 235 -18.97 10.25 34.49
CA GLU A 235 -18.50 11.59 34.17
C GLU A 235 -17.75 11.52 32.84
N MET A 236 -18.16 12.34 31.86
CA MET A 236 -17.45 12.50 30.61
C MET A 236 -16.74 13.84 30.56
N GLN A 237 -15.46 13.83 30.18
CA GLN A 237 -14.67 15.02 29.93
C GLN A 237 -14.14 15.00 28.49
N VAL A 238 -14.21 16.14 27.81
CA VAL A 238 -13.67 16.32 26.46
C VAL A 238 -12.65 17.46 26.46
N LYS A 239 -11.47 17.20 25.93
CA LYS A 239 -10.40 18.19 25.73
C LYS A 239 -9.94 18.18 24.28
N LEU A 240 -9.60 19.36 23.75
CA LEU A 240 -8.96 19.50 22.46
C LEU A 240 -7.57 20.09 22.66
N ILE A 241 -6.52 19.42 22.18
CA ILE A 241 -5.14 19.93 22.21
C ILE A 241 -4.80 20.43 20.82
N ASP A 242 -4.31 21.67 20.73
CA ASP A 242 -3.88 22.26 19.47
C ASP A 242 -2.53 21.68 18.97
N PRO A 243 -2.13 21.97 17.73
CA PRO A 243 -0.85 21.49 17.18
C PRO A 243 0.40 22.00 17.93
N ASN A 244 0.29 23.06 18.73
CA ASN A 244 1.37 23.62 19.54
C ASN A 244 1.40 23.03 20.96
N GLY A 245 0.41 22.22 21.35
CA GLY A 245 0.27 21.60 22.66
C GLY A 245 -0.60 22.39 23.65
N GLU A 246 -1.27 23.45 23.22
CA GLU A 246 -2.17 24.23 24.07
C GLU A 246 -3.52 23.51 24.27
N GLU A 247 -3.99 23.43 25.52
CA GLU A 247 -5.26 22.81 25.86
C GLU A 247 -6.44 23.77 25.69
N ILE A 248 -7.41 23.38 24.87
CA ILE A 248 -8.73 24.00 24.74
C ILE A 248 -9.74 23.05 25.41
N THR A 249 -10.18 23.40 26.63
CA THR A 249 -11.21 22.61 27.32
C THR A 249 -12.57 22.85 26.68
N LEU A 250 -13.20 21.78 26.21
CA LEU A 250 -14.54 21.83 25.65
C LEU A 250 -15.58 21.59 26.76
N PRO A 251 -16.67 22.37 26.84
CA PRO A 251 -17.75 22.10 27.79
C PRO A 251 -18.32 20.67 27.56
N ALA A 252 -18.21 19.80 28.56
CA ALA A 252 -18.87 18.50 28.58
C ALA A 252 -19.79 18.44 29.80
N PRO A 253 -21.12 18.32 29.64
CA PRO A 253 -22.03 18.24 30.78
C PRO A 253 -21.91 16.89 31.50
N SER A 254 -22.12 16.90 32.82
CA SER A 254 -22.46 15.67 33.55
C SER A 254 -23.78 15.14 32.99
N MET A 255 -23.74 14.03 32.27
CA MET A 255 -24.89 13.49 31.56
C MET A 255 -25.08 12.01 31.85
N ASN A 256 -26.33 11.54 31.79
CA ASN A 256 -26.59 10.11 31.81
C ASN A 256 -26.11 9.53 30.48
N LEU A 257 -25.20 8.56 30.54
CA LEU A 257 -24.73 7.89 29.33
C LEU A 257 -25.87 7.14 28.66
N VAL A 258 -26.07 7.42 27.38
CA VAL A 258 -26.86 6.64 26.44
C VAL A 258 -25.92 6.06 25.37
N GLU A 259 -26.40 5.10 24.59
CA GLU A 259 -25.60 4.44 23.55
C GLU A 259 -25.03 5.44 22.54
N GLU A 260 -25.85 6.36 22.03
CA GLU A 260 -25.40 7.44 21.15
C GLU A 260 -25.46 8.80 21.87
N GLN A 261 -24.30 9.39 22.10
CA GLN A 261 -24.17 10.66 22.81
C GLN A 261 -23.78 11.78 21.84
N VAL A 262 -24.68 12.73 21.62
CA VAL A 262 -24.33 14.01 20.98
C VAL A 262 -23.72 14.90 22.06
N ILE A 263 -22.46 15.30 21.87
CA ILE A 263 -21.73 16.13 22.84
C ILE A 263 -21.96 17.62 22.53
N GLY A 264 -21.94 17.99 21.25
CA GLY A 264 -22.29 19.33 20.80
C GLY A 264 -21.33 19.91 19.76
N ASP A 265 -21.53 21.20 19.50
CA ASP A 265 -20.76 22.02 18.56
C ASP A 265 -19.85 22.99 19.33
N PHE A 266 -18.59 23.06 18.93
CA PHE A 266 -17.58 23.91 19.55
C PHE A 266 -16.90 24.80 18.52
N ILE A 267 -16.71 26.08 18.86
CA ILE A 267 -16.04 27.05 18.00
C ILE A 267 -14.58 27.19 18.44
N VAL A 268 -13.67 27.04 17.47
CA VAL A 268 -12.25 27.33 17.60
C VAL A 268 -11.96 28.58 16.78
N LYS A 269 -11.55 29.66 17.45
CA LYS A 269 -11.16 30.90 16.77
C LYS A 269 -9.80 30.71 16.12
N GLU A 270 -9.67 31.17 14.88
CA GLU A 270 -8.40 31.15 14.12
C GLU A 270 -7.69 29.77 14.13
N PRO A 271 -8.38 28.68 13.72
CA PRO A 271 -7.80 27.35 13.77
C PRO A 271 -6.58 27.24 12.84
N VAL A 272 -5.59 26.45 13.24
CA VAL A 272 -4.50 26.08 12.34
C VAL A 272 -5.02 25.05 11.34
N LEU A 273 -5.04 25.42 10.05
CA LEU A 273 -5.59 24.56 9.01
C LEU A 273 -4.63 23.42 8.65
N TRP A 274 -5.20 22.25 8.43
CA TRP A 274 -4.53 21.10 7.84
C TRP A 274 -4.43 21.28 6.32
N SER A 275 -3.24 21.01 5.77
CA SER A 275 -3.00 20.94 4.33
C SER A 275 -1.78 20.05 4.03
N PRO A 276 -1.55 19.66 2.76
CA PRO A 276 -0.36 18.90 2.38
C PRO A 276 0.98 19.57 2.71
N SER A 277 1.05 20.89 2.74
CA SER A 277 2.27 21.65 3.09
C SER A 277 2.36 21.97 4.58
N LYS A 278 1.23 21.97 5.30
CA LYS A 278 1.12 22.20 6.73
C LYS A 278 0.13 21.22 7.36
N PRO A 279 0.54 19.96 7.63
CA PRO A 279 -0.34 18.90 8.14
C PRO A 279 -0.63 19.09 9.64
N ALA A 280 -1.29 20.19 10.00
CA ALA A 280 -1.60 20.53 11.39
C ALA A 280 -2.71 19.61 11.95
N LEU A 281 -2.40 18.89 13.03
CA LEU A 281 -3.32 17.96 13.69
C LEU A 281 -3.61 18.39 15.12
N TYR A 282 -4.89 18.44 15.45
CA TYR A 282 -5.38 18.59 16.82
C TYR A 282 -5.56 17.19 17.43
N THR A 283 -5.53 17.11 18.77
CA THR A 283 -5.81 15.86 19.50
C THR A 283 -7.06 16.05 20.36
N LEU A 284 -8.13 15.34 20.03
CA LEU A 284 -9.32 15.22 20.85
C LEU A 284 -9.10 14.12 21.89
N ILE A 285 -9.25 14.44 23.16
CA ILE A 285 -9.16 13.50 24.29
C ILE A 285 -10.52 13.43 24.96
N THR A 286 -11.16 12.27 24.86
CA THR A 286 -12.45 12.00 25.51
C THR A 286 -12.23 11.00 26.62
N THR A 287 -12.62 11.35 27.85
CA THR A 287 -12.45 10.51 29.03
C THR A 287 -13.80 10.21 29.68
N ILE A 288 -14.08 8.94 29.95
CA ILE A 288 -15.23 8.47 30.73
C ILE A 288 -14.73 7.90 32.05
N LYS A 289 -15.28 8.37 33.17
CA LYS A 289 -15.06 7.82 34.51
C LYS A 289 -16.34 7.19 35.03
N ALA A 290 -16.31 5.90 35.34
CA ALA A 290 -17.46 5.17 35.85
C ALA A 290 -17.02 4.02 36.76
N GLY A 291 -17.69 3.85 37.92
CA GLY A 291 -17.45 2.71 38.81
C GLY A 291 -16.03 2.59 39.38
N GLY A 292 -15.26 3.69 39.40
CA GLY A 292 -13.85 3.70 39.80
C GLY A 292 -12.86 3.48 38.65
N ASP A 293 -13.33 3.05 37.48
CA ASP A 293 -12.52 2.86 36.27
C ASP A 293 -12.50 4.14 35.41
N THR A 294 -11.48 4.25 34.56
CA THR A 294 -11.34 5.33 33.59
C THR A 294 -11.07 4.77 32.19
N TYR A 295 -11.84 5.23 31.20
CA TYR A 295 -11.60 5.00 29.77
C TYR A 295 -11.21 6.33 29.13
N THR A 296 -10.04 6.41 28.48
CA THR A 296 -9.61 7.56 27.68
C THR A 296 -9.42 7.17 26.22
N GLU A 297 -10.09 7.86 25.29
CA GLU A 297 -9.87 7.75 23.85
C GLU A 297 -9.10 8.98 23.34
N ARG A 298 -8.21 8.78 22.37
CA ARG A 298 -7.47 9.86 21.71
C ARG A 298 -7.70 9.78 20.22
N THR A 299 -8.19 10.87 19.63
CA THR A 299 -8.50 10.94 18.21
C THR A 299 -7.85 12.17 17.60
N LYS A 300 -7.15 12.00 16.47
CA LYS A 300 -6.61 13.12 15.71
C LYS A 300 -7.69 13.69 14.79
N ILE A 301 -7.73 15.02 14.67
CA ILE A 301 -8.60 15.75 13.74
C ILE A 301 -7.82 16.90 13.11
N GLY A 302 -8.29 17.41 11.97
CA GLY A 302 -7.69 18.57 11.31
C GLY A 302 -8.75 19.47 10.68
N PHE A 303 -8.61 20.78 10.87
CA PHE A 303 -9.50 21.75 10.23
C PHE A 303 -9.10 21.93 8.78
N ARG A 304 -10.03 21.63 7.88
CA ARG A 304 -9.88 21.95 6.46
C ARG A 304 -11.24 22.21 5.83
N ASN A 305 -11.21 22.83 4.66
CA ASN A 305 -12.35 22.96 3.78
C ASN A 305 -11.98 22.37 2.42
N ILE A 306 -12.84 21.51 1.88
CA ILE A 306 -12.62 20.85 0.59
C ILE A 306 -13.75 21.21 -0.37
N GLU A 307 -13.42 21.43 -1.63
CA GLU A 307 -14.40 21.74 -2.66
C GLU A 307 -13.96 21.15 -4.00
N PHE A 308 -14.84 20.37 -4.61
CA PHE A 308 -14.72 19.97 -6.01
C PHE A 308 -15.53 20.95 -6.84
N ILE A 309 -14.86 21.77 -7.66
CA ILE A 309 -15.55 22.73 -8.52
C ILE A 309 -16.25 21.96 -9.64
N LYS A 310 -17.52 22.28 -9.88
CA LYS A 310 -18.27 21.67 -10.98
C LYS A 310 -17.62 22.03 -12.32
N ASN A 311 -17.32 21.03 -13.14
CA ASN A 311 -16.58 21.15 -14.40
C ASN A 311 -15.23 21.89 -14.25
N GLY A 312 -14.60 21.77 -13.07
CA GLY A 312 -13.41 22.55 -12.72
C GLY A 312 -12.47 21.80 -11.76
N PRO A 313 -11.52 22.52 -11.15
CA PRO A 313 -10.46 21.91 -10.36
C PRO A 313 -10.89 21.57 -8.93
N PHE A 314 -9.95 21.08 -8.14
CA PHE A 314 -10.10 20.85 -6.71
C PHE A 314 -9.55 22.04 -5.93
N HIS A 315 -10.30 22.49 -4.92
CA HIS A 315 -9.88 23.52 -3.99
C HIS A 315 -9.73 22.95 -2.57
N LEU A 316 -8.64 23.34 -1.90
CA LEU A 316 -8.39 23.06 -0.49
C LEU A 316 -8.20 24.41 0.23
N ASN A 317 -8.98 24.63 1.30
CA ASN A 317 -8.94 25.87 2.10
C ASN A 317 -9.10 27.15 1.25
N GLY A 318 -9.90 27.07 0.17
CA GLY A 318 -10.22 28.19 -0.71
C GLY A 318 -9.26 28.40 -1.88
N GLU A 319 -8.17 27.62 -1.95
CA GLU A 319 -7.18 27.72 -3.01
C GLU A 319 -7.16 26.48 -3.90
N ARG A 320 -6.95 26.69 -5.20
CA ARG A 320 -6.76 25.59 -6.15
C ARG A 320 -5.56 24.75 -5.77
N LEU A 321 -5.77 23.45 -5.64
CA LEU A 321 -4.72 22.46 -5.44
C LEU A 321 -4.83 21.37 -6.51
N LEU A 322 -3.80 21.24 -7.36
CA LEU A 322 -3.68 20.09 -8.24
C LEU A 322 -3.35 18.85 -7.40
N LEU A 323 -4.21 17.82 -7.47
CA LEU A 323 -3.95 16.53 -6.83
C LEU A 323 -2.85 15.79 -7.62
N ARG A 324 -1.71 15.62 -6.96
CA ARG A 324 -0.48 14.96 -7.44
C ARG A 324 -0.43 13.59 -6.79
N GLY A 325 -1.12 12.66 -7.43
CA GLY A 325 -1.50 11.40 -6.80
C GLY A 325 -0.68 10.18 -7.19
N THR A 326 -0.73 9.18 -6.32
CA THR A 326 -0.28 7.81 -6.61
C THR A 326 -1.27 6.78 -6.02
N HIS A 327 -0.95 5.49 -6.13
CA HIS A 327 -1.65 4.40 -5.46
C HIS A 327 -0.68 3.50 -4.70
N ARG A 328 -1.20 2.71 -3.77
CA ARG A 328 -0.45 1.62 -3.16
C ARG A 328 -1.32 0.39 -2.93
N HIS A 329 -0.71 -0.79 -2.94
CA HIS A 329 -1.26 -2.02 -2.40
C HIS A 329 -0.55 -2.38 -1.09
N GLU A 330 -1.23 -3.10 -0.20
CA GLU A 330 -0.60 -3.77 0.94
C GLU A 330 0.11 -5.02 0.45
N ASP A 331 1.31 -4.79 -0.08
CA ASP A 331 2.13 -5.82 -0.70
C ASP A 331 3.60 -5.42 -0.64
N HIS A 332 4.49 -6.33 -0.21
CA HIS A 332 5.94 -6.08 -0.18
C HIS A 332 6.74 -7.37 -0.37
N ALA A 333 7.97 -7.21 -0.86
CA ALA A 333 8.90 -8.31 -1.11
C ALA A 333 9.11 -9.16 0.15
N GLY A 334 8.98 -10.48 0.01
CA GLY A 334 9.21 -11.45 1.08
C GLY A 334 8.13 -11.53 2.18
N VAL A 335 7.08 -10.69 2.14
CA VAL A 335 6.04 -10.67 3.19
C VAL A 335 4.60 -10.64 2.65
N GLY A 336 4.38 -10.42 1.35
CA GLY A 336 3.04 -10.23 0.81
C GLY A 336 2.33 -9.06 1.51
N ALA A 337 1.11 -9.28 2.03
CA ALA A 337 0.39 -8.27 2.81
C ALA A 337 0.92 -8.02 4.23
N ALA A 338 1.82 -8.84 4.76
CA ALA A 338 2.29 -8.77 6.15
C ALA A 338 3.35 -7.67 6.38
N MET A 339 3.07 -6.47 5.91
CA MET A 339 3.95 -5.31 6.10
C MET A 339 3.96 -4.87 7.57
N THR A 340 5.15 -4.56 8.09
CA THR A 340 5.28 -3.94 9.42
C THR A 340 4.97 -2.45 9.36
N ASP A 341 4.70 -1.83 10.52
CA ASP A 341 4.54 -0.37 10.61
C ASP A 341 5.78 0.36 10.07
N GLU A 342 6.98 -0.14 10.33
CA GLU A 342 8.22 0.45 9.81
C GLU A 342 8.26 0.45 8.28
N MET A 343 7.88 -0.67 7.64
CA MET A 343 7.80 -0.76 6.19
C MET A 343 6.77 0.22 5.64
N ILE A 344 5.59 0.30 6.26
CA ILE A 344 4.53 1.24 5.86
C ILE A 344 5.04 2.68 5.98
N LEU A 345 5.59 3.07 7.13
CA LEU A 345 6.08 4.44 7.36
C LEU A 345 7.22 4.81 6.42
N ARG A 346 8.13 3.88 6.11
CA ARG A 346 9.19 4.07 5.11
C ARG A 346 8.60 4.31 3.73
N GLU A 347 7.63 3.49 3.31
CA GLU A 347 6.95 3.65 2.02
C GLU A 347 6.25 5.02 1.92
N MET A 348 5.46 5.38 2.93
CA MET A 348 4.72 6.64 2.97
C MET A 348 5.65 7.85 2.99
N LYS A 349 6.80 7.75 3.66
CA LYS A 349 7.84 8.78 3.60
C LYS A 349 8.43 8.90 2.20
N MET A 350 8.75 7.79 1.52
CA MET A 350 9.24 7.84 0.14
C MET A 350 8.21 8.44 -0.83
N ILE A 351 6.92 8.16 -0.63
CA ILE A 351 5.80 8.78 -1.36
C ILE A 351 5.82 10.30 -1.16
N LYS A 352 5.92 10.77 0.10
CA LYS A 352 5.99 12.19 0.40
C LYS A 352 7.23 12.87 -0.21
N ASP A 353 8.39 12.22 -0.13
CA ASP A 353 9.66 12.72 -0.65
C ASP A 353 9.68 12.82 -2.19
N MET A 354 8.79 12.09 -2.86
CA MET A 354 8.56 12.19 -4.30
C MET A 354 7.72 13.43 -4.67
N GLY A 355 7.12 14.12 -3.68
CA GLY A 355 6.27 15.30 -3.87
C GLY A 355 4.76 15.00 -3.97
N VAL A 356 4.35 13.78 -3.61
CA VAL A 356 2.94 13.38 -3.61
C VAL A 356 2.14 14.16 -2.56
N ASN A 357 0.92 14.56 -2.93
CA ASN A 357 -0.05 15.21 -2.04
C ASN A 357 -1.42 14.51 -2.01
N PHE A 358 -1.59 13.43 -2.77
CA PHE A 358 -2.82 12.66 -2.88
C PHE A 358 -2.51 11.16 -3.05
N ILE A 359 -3.32 10.28 -2.49
CA ILE A 359 -3.19 8.85 -2.70
C ILE A 359 -4.57 8.20 -2.79
N ARG A 360 -4.73 7.25 -3.71
CA ARG A 360 -5.84 6.30 -3.68
C ARG A 360 -5.32 4.97 -3.14
N LEU A 361 -5.93 4.48 -2.07
CA LEU A 361 -5.43 3.34 -1.29
C LEU A 361 -5.81 1.99 -1.92
N GLY A 362 -5.40 1.79 -3.18
CA GLY A 362 -5.67 0.55 -3.90
C GLY A 362 -7.16 0.32 -4.07
N HIS A 363 -7.62 -0.88 -3.71
CA HIS A 363 -9.00 -1.33 -3.90
C HIS A 363 -9.65 -1.84 -2.62
N TYR A 364 -9.26 -1.31 -1.48
CA TYR A 364 -9.76 -1.72 -0.18
C TYR A 364 -9.35 -0.73 0.91
N GLN A 365 -10.01 -0.82 2.06
CA GLN A 365 -9.57 -0.18 3.29
C GLN A 365 -8.14 -0.63 3.65
N GLN A 366 -7.26 0.30 3.99
CA GLN A 366 -5.88 -0.02 4.39
C GLN A 366 -5.67 0.10 5.90
N SER A 367 -4.51 -0.36 6.38
CA SER A 367 -4.11 -0.24 7.77
C SER A 367 -4.19 1.22 8.25
N LYS A 368 -4.70 1.43 9.46
CA LYS A 368 -4.72 2.76 10.11
C LYS A 368 -3.35 3.44 10.12
N THR A 369 -2.25 2.68 10.18
CA THR A 369 -0.87 3.21 10.11
C THR A 369 -0.64 4.01 8.82
N VAL A 370 -1.27 3.60 7.70
CA VAL A 370 -1.22 4.32 6.42
C VAL A 370 -1.95 5.65 6.52
N LEU A 371 -3.13 5.68 7.13
CA LEU A 371 -3.92 6.91 7.28
C LEU A 371 -3.32 7.88 8.29
N GLU A 372 -2.80 7.38 9.41
CA GLU A 372 -2.04 8.19 10.36
C GLU A 372 -0.79 8.81 9.71
N ALA A 373 -0.13 8.08 8.82
CA ALA A 373 0.96 8.61 8.00
C ALA A 373 0.46 9.65 6.99
N CYS A 374 -0.67 9.44 6.32
CA CYS A 374 -1.26 10.41 5.40
C CYS A 374 -1.62 11.73 6.10
N ASP A 375 -2.25 11.64 7.27
CA ASP A 375 -2.58 12.79 8.11
C ASP A 375 -1.33 13.57 8.51
N SER A 376 -0.28 12.86 8.94
CA SER A 376 0.95 13.47 9.48
C SER A 376 1.88 14.00 8.39
N LEU A 377 1.91 13.37 7.22
CA LEU A 377 2.73 13.77 6.08
C LEU A 377 2.01 14.77 5.16
N GLY A 378 0.71 14.99 5.37
CA GLY A 378 -0.09 15.86 4.52
C GLY A 378 -0.30 15.26 3.13
N ILE A 379 -1.00 14.14 3.07
CA ILE A 379 -1.39 13.44 1.85
C ILE A 379 -2.90 13.24 1.91
N LEU A 380 -3.62 13.79 0.92
CA LEU A 380 -5.07 13.60 0.77
C LEU A 380 -5.39 12.16 0.34
N VAL A 381 -6.55 11.63 0.70
CA VAL A 381 -6.89 10.21 0.53
C VAL A 381 -8.23 10.01 -0.18
N TRP A 382 -8.21 9.11 -1.16
CA TRP A 382 -9.36 8.30 -1.59
C TRP A 382 -9.16 6.88 -1.04
N GLU A 383 -10.12 6.40 -0.25
CA GLU A 383 -10.16 5.01 0.21
C GLU A 383 -11.46 4.34 -0.24
N GLU A 384 -11.45 3.05 -0.61
CA GLU A 384 -12.61 2.39 -1.23
C GLU A 384 -12.89 0.98 -0.69
N ILE A 385 -14.14 0.52 -0.83
CA ILE A 385 -14.49 -0.88 -0.57
C ILE A 385 -14.01 -1.80 -1.70
N PRO A 386 -13.77 -3.10 -1.45
CA PRO A 386 -13.28 -4.03 -2.45
C PRO A 386 -14.34 -4.54 -3.44
N TRP A 387 -15.37 -3.74 -3.76
CA TRP A 387 -16.25 -4.07 -4.88
C TRP A 387 -15.52 -3.79 -6.21
N CYS A 388 -14.65 -4.71 -6.59
CA CYS A 388 -13.75 -4.60 -7.73
C CYS A 388 -14.01 -5.73 -8.73
N ARG A 389 -14.47 -5.38 -9.94
CA ARG A 389 -14.83 -6.30 -11.05
C ARG A 389 -15.93 -7.32 -10.70
N GLY A 390 -16.15 -8.30 -11.58
CA GLY A 390 -16.98 -9.48 -11.38
C GLY A 390 -18.46 -9.32 -11.68
N GLY A 391 -19.02 -8.14 -11.41
CA GLY A 391 -20.45 -7.86 -11.52
C GLY A 391 -21.08 -7.69 -10.13
N ILE A 392 -22.23 -8.30 -9.88
CA ILE A 392 -22.98 -8.18 -8.63
C ILE A 392 -23.49 -9.56 -8.16
N GLY A 393 -23.20 -9.92 -6.91
CA GLY A 393 -23.65 -11.17 -6.30
C GLY A 393 -25.02 -11.09 -5.61
N GLY A 394 -25.35 -12.15 -4.85
CA GLY A 394 -26.57 -12.25 -4.04
C GLY A 394 -26.53 -11.43 -2.74
N ASP A 395 -27.43 -11.73 -1.80
CA ASP A 395 -27.60 -10.91 -0.60
C ASP A 395 -26.38 -10.95 0.34
N VAL A 396 -25.70 -12.09 0.46
CA VAL A 396 -24.45 -12.22 1.24
C VAL A 396 -23.36 -11.28 0.73
N TYR A 397 -23.20 -11.22 -0.60
CA TYR A 397 -22.26 -10.33 -1.27
C TYR A 397 -22.59 -8.85 -1.02
N LYS A 398 -23.87 -8.48 -1.20
CA LYS A 398 -24.33 -7.10 -0.99
C LYS A 398 -24.20 -6.67 0.47
N GLU A 399 -24.51 -7.57 1.40
CA GLU A 399 -24.37 -7.30 2.83
C GLU A 399 -22.91 -7.11 3.23
N GLN A 400 -21.99 -7.87 2.65
CA GLN A 400 -20.56 -7.60 2.82
C GLN A 400 -20.20 -6.20 2.28
N GLY A 401 -20.69 -5.81 1.09
CA GLY A 401 -20.46 -4.48 0.53
C GLY A 401 -20.93 -3.34 1.45
N ARG A 402 -22.15 -3.44 2.00
CA ARG A 402 -22.70 -2.46 2.97
C ARG A 402 -21.90 -2.42 4.26
N ARG A 403 -21.61 -3.59 4.83
CA ARG A 403 -20.87 -3.72 6.09
C ARG A 403 -19.48 -3.13 5.95
N MET A 404 -18.75 -3.48 4.89
CA MET A 404 -17.38 -2.97 4.67
C MET A 404 -17.37 -1.46 4.40
N LEU A 405 -18.37 -0.91 3.69
CA LEU A 405 -18.49 0.54 3.52
C LEU A 405 -18.75 1.23 4.85
N THR A 406 -19.65 0.67 5.66
CA THR A 406 -19.97 1.19 6.99
C THR A 406 -18.74 1.16 7.89
N ASN A 407 -18.04 0.03 7.93
CA ASN A 407 -16.84 -0.17 8.72
C ASN A 407 -15.72 0.79 8.30
N MET A 408 -15.43 0.91 7.01
CA MET A 408 -14.42 1.85 6.49
C MET A 408 -14.73 3.29 6.91
N ILE A 409 -15.97 3.75 6.68
CA ILE A 409 -16.36 5.12 7.03
C ILE A 409 -16.29 5.33 8.55
N GLU A 410 -16.85 4.44 9.37
CA GLU A 410 -16.87 4.62 10.82
C GLU A 410 -15.48 4.50 11.46
N GLN A 411 -14.62 3.61 10.96
CA GLN A 411 -13.26 3.41 11.46
C GLN A 411 -12.36 4.59 11.10
N HIS A 412 -12.51 5.13 9.90
CA HIS A 412 -11.60 6.14 9.36
C HIS A 412 -12.21 7.55 9.30
N TYR A 413 -13.39 7.76 9.88
CA TYR A 413 -14.16 9.02 9.86
C TYR A 413 -13.34 10.26 10.19
N ASN A 414 -12.44 10.15 11.17
CA ASN A 414 -11.77 11.29 11.80
C ASN A 414 -10.52 11.76 11.05
N HIS A 415 -10.03 10.99 10.07
CA HIS A 415 -8.81 11.33 9.34
C HIS A 415 -9.03 12.57 8.44
N PRO A 416 -8.35 13.70 8.69
CA PRO A 416 -8.47 14.89 7.85
C PRO A 416 -7.99 14.66 6.42
N SER A 417 -7.08 13.70 6.20
CA SER A 417 -6.60 13.32 4.88
C SER A 417 -7.71 12.84 3.94
N ILE A 418 -8.71 12.14 4.44
CA ILE A 418 -9.74 11.54 3.59
C ILE A 418 -10.67 12.62 3.03
N ILE A 419 -10.86 12.58 1.71
CA ILE A 419 -11.77 13.45 0.97
C ILE A 419 -12.78 12.67 0.12
N ILE A 420 -12.49 11.40 -0.17
CA ILE A 420 -13.32 10.53 -1.02
C ILE A 420 -13.50 9.15 -0.37
N TRP A 421 -14.74 8.68 -0.33
CA TRP A 421 -15.12 7.27 -0.10
C TRP A 421 -15.47 6.61 -1.44
N GLY A 422 -14.59 5.73 -1.91
CA GLY A 422 -14.83 4.95 -3.11
C GLY A 422 -15.78 3.79 -2.86
N ILE A 423 -16.73 3.57 -3.76
CA ILE A 423 -17.73 2.51 -3.64
C ILE A 423 -17.58 1.39 -4.69
N GLY A 424 -16.54 1.45 -5.52
CA GLY A 424 -16.20 0.37 -6.45
C GLY A 424 -15.19 0.75 -7.54
N ASN A 425 -14.62 -0.28 -8.16
CA ASN A 425 -13.67 -0.18 -9.26
C ASN A 425 -14.02 -1.17 -10.37
N GLU A 426 -14.09 -0.69 -11.61
CA GLU A 426 -14.31 -1.53 -12.80
C GLU A 426 -15.54 -2.44 -12.68
N ASN A 427 -16.62 -1.93 -12.09
CA ASN A 427 -17.87 -2.67 -11.91
C ASN A 427 -18.57 -2.98 -13.25
N ASP A 428 -18.08 -2.40 -14.35
CA ASP A 428 -18.46 -2.76 -15.71
C ASP A 428 -17.81 -4.06 -16.23
N TRP A 429 -16.92 -4.67 -15.46
CA TRP A 429 -16.20 -5.90 -15.82
C TRP A 429 -17.02 -7.15 -15.46
N PRO A 430 -17.53 -7.94 -16.44
CA PRO A 430 -18.29 -9.16 -16.18
C PRO A 430 -17.38 -10.39 -15.96
N GLY A 431 -17.92 -11.48 -15.43
CA GLY A 431 -17.29 -12.80 -15.54
C GLY A 431 -17.43 -13.73 -14.33
N ASP A 432 -17.79 -13.20 -13.15
CA ASP A 432 -17.97 -14.05 -11.96
C ASP A 432 -19.34 -14.74 -11.94
N PHE A 433 -20.33 -14.17 -12.62
CA PHE A 433 -21.71 -14.67 -12.65
C PHE A 433 -22.17 -14.92 -14.08
N SER A 434 -23.13 -15.83 -14.26
CA SER A 434 -23.73 -16.13 -15.57
C SER A 434 -24.56 -14.97 -16.14
N GLU A 435 -25.01 -14.06 -15.27
CA GLU A 435 -25.76 -12.85 -15.63
C GLU A 435 -24.92 -11.61 -15.32
N PHE A 436 -24.97 -10.62 -16.21
CA PHE A 436 -24.42 -9.30 -15.97
C PHE A 436 -25.53 -8.24 -16.17
N ASP A 437 -26.12 -7.80 -15.06
CA ASP A 437 -27.27 -6.89 -15.06
C ASP A 437 -26.86 -5.48 -14.60
N LYS A 438 -26.85 -4.56 -15.57
CA LYS A 438 -26.47 -3.16 -15.34
C LYS A 438 -27.42 -2.45 -14.38
N GLU A 439 -28.71 -2.78 -14.39
CA GLU A 439 -29.69 -2.14 -13.50
C GLU A 439 -29.51 -2.61 -12.07
N LYS A 440 -29.23 -3.90 -11.84
CA LYS A 440 -28.87 -4.41 -10.49
C LYS A 440 -27.60 -3.74 -9.95
N ILE A 441 -26.60 -3.54 -10.80
CA ILE A 441 -25.38 -2.81 -10.43
C ILE A 441 -25.71 -1.35 -10.09
N ARG A 442 -26.47 -0.64 -10.92
CA ARG A 442 -26.90 0.74 -10.65
C ARG A 442 -27.68 0.88 -9.35
N MET A 443 -28.63 0.00 -9.09
CA MET A 443 -29.43 0.02 -7.85
C MET A 443 -28.54 -0.13 -6.61
N PHE A 444 -27.64 -1.11 -6.61
CA PHE A 444 -26.74 -1.31 -5.48
C PHE A 444 -25.69 -0.20 -5.35
N MET A 445 -25.20 0.34 -6.46
CA MET A 445 -24.30 1.51 -6.47
C MET A 445 -24.97 2.73 -5.84
N LYS A 446 -26.24 2.99 -6.18
CA LYS A 446 -27.02 4.09 -5.60
C LYS A 446 -27.27 3.87 -4.11
N GLU A 447 -27.56 2.64 -3.72
CA GLU A 447 -27.72 2.27 -2.31
C GLU A 447 -26.44 2.55 -1.49
N LEU A 448 -25.27 2.16 -2.00
CA LEU A 448 -23.99 2.44 -1.35
C LEU A 448 -23.66 3.93 -1.31
N HIS A 449 -23.95 4.66 -2.39
CA HIS A 449 -23.81 6.12 -2.42
C HIS A 449 -24.66 6.79 -1.32
N ASP A 450 -25.94 6.41 -1.21
CA ASP A 450 -26.86 6.93 -0.21
C ASP A 450 -26.41 6.57 1.22
N LEU A 451 -25.98 5.32 1.42
CA LEU A 451 -25.42 4.87 2.71
C LEU A 451 -24.19 5.69 3.09
N SER A 452 -23.27 5.94 2.16
CA SER A 452 -22.09 6.78 2.41
C SER A 452 -22.47 8.18 2.85
N HIS A 453 -23.42 8.83 2.17
CA HIS A 453 -23.88 10.18 2.54
C HIS A 453 -24.70 10.21 3.83
N GLN A 454 -25.39 9.12 4.17
CA GLN A 454 -26.06 8.97 5.46
C GLN A 454 -25.05 8.89 6.62
N LEU A 455 -23.94 8.17 6.42
CA LEU A 455 -22.89 7.99 7.43
C LEU A 455 -21.95 9.20 7.53
N ASP A 456 -21.57 9.78 6.40
CA ASP A 456 -20.66 10.91 6.31
C ASP A 456 -21.03 11.85 5.14
N PRO A 457 -21.90 12.85 5.37
CA PRO A 457 -22.34 13.79 4.34
C PRO A 457 -21.26 14.82 3.93
N LEU A 458 -20.09 14.81 4.58
CA LEU A 458 -19.05 15.83 4.38
C LEU A 458 -18.03 15.45 3.31
N ARG A 459 -17.96 14.17 2.95
CA ARG A 459 -17.02 13.64 1.97
C ARG A 459 -17.74 13.21 0.71
N LYS A 460 -16.98 13.11 -0.37
CA LYS A 460 -17.52 12.74 -1.68
C LYS A 460 -17.48 11.24 -1.86
N THR A 461 -18.48 10.71 -2.55
CA THR A 461 -18.40 9.35 -3.09
C THR A 461 -17.70 9.34 -4.44
N ALA A 462 -17.01 8.25 -4.76
CA ALA A 462 -16.45 8.07 -6.10
C ALA A 462 -16.48 6.62 -6.57
N ILE A 463 -16.38 6.45 -7.89
CA ILE A 463 -16.03 5.17 -8.53
C ILE A 463 -15.04 5.40 -9.65
N ARG A 464 -14.35 4.32 -10.02
CA ARG A 464 -13.52 4.27 -11.22
C ARG A 464 -14.10 3.28 -12.24
N ARG A 465 -14.21 3.74 -13.49
CA ARG A 465 -14.55 2.97 -14.70
C ARG A 465 -15.84 2.14 -14.56
N CYS A 466 -16.97 2.83 -14.61
CA CYS A 466 -18.29 2.23 -14.76
C CYS A 466 -19.22 3.26 -15.39
N GLU A 467 -19.17 3.36 -16.73
CA GLU A 467 -19.76 4.48 -17.47
C GLU A 467 -21.28 4.59 -17.25
N PHE A 468 -21.96 3.45 -17.12
CA PHE A 468 -23.39 3.41 -16.86
C PHE A 468 -23.76 3.68 -15.39
N CYS A 469 -22.81 4.03 -14.52
CA CYS A 469 -23.03 4.45 -13.13
C CYS A 469 -22.45 5.85 -12.82
N LYS A 470 -21.86 6.55 -13.80
CA LYS A 470 -21.16 7.82 -13.57
C LYS A 470 -22.07 8.96 -13.08
N ASP A 471 -23.37 8.85 -13.30
CA ASP A 471 -24.41 9.79 -12.86
C ASP A 471 -24.82 9.61 -11.38
N ILE A 472 -24.36 8.54 -10.72
CA ILE A 472 -24.74 8.21 -9.34
C ILE A 472 -23.83 8.89 -8.33
N VAL A 473 -22.51 8.87 -8.56
CA VAL A 473 -21.50 9.33 -7.60
C VAL A 473 -21.22 10.81 -7.69
N ASP A 474 -20.60 11.37 -6.64
CA ASP A 474 -20.17 12.77 -6.66
C ASP A 474 -18.99 12.99 -7.61
N VAL A 475 -17.96 12.13 -7.55
CA VAL A 475 -16.72 12.26 -8.34
C VAL A 475 -16.53 11.01 -9.18
N TYR A 476 -16.21 11.18 -10.47
CA TYR A 476 -16.04 10.06 -11.39
C TYR A 476 -14.66 10.04 -12.02
N SER A 477 -14.06 8.84 -12.08
CA SER A 477 -12.88 8.56 -12.89
C SER A 477 -13.22 7.61 -14.03
N PRO A 478 -13.02 7.99 -15.30
CA PRO A 478 -12.97 7.04 -16.39
C PRO A 478 -11.64 6.24 -16.37
N SER A 479 -11.48 5.33 -17.33
CA SER A 479 -10.19 4.72 -17.64
C SER A 479 -9.46 5.55 -18.70
N ILE A 480 -8.29 6.11 -18.38
CA ILE A 480 -7.41 6.81 -19.34
C ILE A 480 -5.96 6.33 -19.16
N TRP A 481 -5.48 5.53 -20.10
CA TRP A 481 -4.15 4.90 -20.15
C TRP A 481 -3.41 5.25 -21.45
N ALA A 482 -3.37 6.54 -21.78
CA ALA A 482 -2.80 7.05 -23.01
C ALA A 482 -1.32 6.63 -23.16
N GLY A 483 -1.02 5.87 -24.21
CA GLY A 483 0.33 5.35 -24.46
C GLY A 483 0.66 4.05 -23.72
N TRP A 484 -0.29 3.38 -23.08
CA TRP A 484 -0.05 2.06 -22.50
C TRP A 484 -0.98 1.01 -23.06
N TYR A 485 -2.19 0.90 -22.50
CA TYR A 485 -3.20 -0.04 -22.99
C TYR A 485 -3.82 0.40 -24.32
N ARG A 486 -3.80 1.70 -24.62
CA ARG A 486 -4.34 2.22 -25.88
C ARG A 486 -3.73 3.57 -26.26
N GLY A 487 -3.68 3.82 -27.56
CA GLY A 487 -3.28 5.10 -28.14
C GLY A 487 -1.84 5.50 -27.83
N VAL A 488 -1.56 6.79 -27.91
CA VAL A 488 -0.24 7.39 -27.69
C VAL A 488 -0.29 8.34 -26.50
N TYR A 489 0.78 8.44 -25.71
CA TYR A 489 0.75 9.29 -24.50
C TYR A 489 0.54 10.77 -24.82
N THR A 490 0.81 11.20 -26.06
CA THR A 490 0.58 12.58 -26.53
C THR A 490 -0.89 12.97 -26.58
N ASP A 491 -1.81 12.00 -26.59
CA ASP A 491 -3.27 12.23 -26.60
C ASP A 491 -3.85 12.43 -25.19
N TYR A 492 -3.02 12.35 -24.14
CA TYR A 492 -3.43 12.44 -22.75
C TYR A 492 -4.32 13.66 -22.47
N LYS A 493 -3.80 14.88 -22.71
CA LYS A 493 -4.53 16.12 -22.42
C LYS A 493 -5.87 16.18 -23.14
N LYS A 494 -5.89 15.87 -24.44
CA LYS A 494 -7.11 15.90 -25.25
C LYS A 494 -8.16 14.91 -24.72
N THR A 495 -7.72 13.70 -24.36
CA THR A 495 -8.63 12.69 -23.79
C THR A 495 -9.21 13.14 -22.46
N SER A 496 -8.38 13.71 -21.58
CA SER A 496 -8.85 14.23 -20.30
C SER A 496 -9.80 15.43 -20.47
N GLU A 497 -9.56 16.31 -21.44
CA GLU A 497 -10.47 17.42 -21.78
C GLU A 497 -11.83 16.96 -22.29
N ASP A 498 -11.89 15.84 -23.00
CA ASP A 498 -13.16 15.30 -23.48
C ASP A 498 -13.90 14.59 -22.34
N ALA A 499 -13.20 13.75 -21.58
CA ALA A 499 -13.79 13.04 -20.45
C ALA A 499 -14.30 13.96 -19.32
N MET A 500 -13.62 15.07 -19.04
CA MET A 500 -14.04 15.99 -17.97
C MET A 500 -15.37 16.70 -18.26
N LYS A 501 -15.75 16.82 -19.53
CA LYS A 501 -17.01 17.47 -19.95
C LYS A 501 -18.22 16.57 -19.73
N ASP A 502 -18.00 15.27 -19.56
CA ASP A 502 -19.04 14.26 -19.48
C ASP A 502 -19.53 14.00 -18.05
N VAL A 503 -18.90 14.62 -17.04
CA VAL A 503 -19.22 14.45 -15.62
C VAL A 503 -19.11 15.76 -14.84
N ALA A 504 -19.85 15.88 -13.73
CA ALA A 504 -19.85 17.10 -12.91
C ALA A 504 -18.50 17.35 -12.22
N HIS A 505 -17.88 16.29 -11.69
CA HIS A 505 -16.58 16.34 -11.04
C HIS A 505 -15.69 15.21 -11.56
N PHE A 506 -14.70 15.59 -12.37
CA PHE A 506 -13.74 14.67 -12.97
C PHE A 506 -12.51 14.56 -12.08
N LEU A 507 -12.05 13.34 -11.80
CA LEU A 507 -10.75 13.05 -11.18
C LEU A 507 -10.16 11.85 -11.89
N HIS A 508 -8.93 11.94 -12.41
CA HIS A 508 -8.33 10.84 -13.16
C HIS A 508 -7.45 9.96 -12.27
N VAL A 509 -7.99 8.85 -11.80
CA VAL A 509 -7.23 7.81 -11.09
C VAL A 509 -6.87 6.65 -12.04
N GLU A 510 -5.61 6.26 -11.97
CA GLU A 510 -4.92 5.24 -12.76
C GLU A 510 -4.51 5.68 -14.18
N TRP A 511 -3.20 5.81 -14.32
CA TRP A 511 -2.45 5.97 -15.57
C TRP A 511 -1.01 5.54 -15.31
N GLY A 512 -0.24 5.33 -16.36
CA GLY A 512 1.14 4.85 -16.27
C GLY A 512 1.42 3.72 -17.26
N GLY A 513 2.36 2.85 -16.91
CA GLY A 513 2.79 1.74 -17.77
C GLY A 513 3.91 0.95 -17.11
N ASP A 514 4.04 -0.32 -17.48
CA ASP A 514 5.01 -1.22 -16.85
C ASP A 514 6.43 -0.89 -17.31
N SER A 515 7.37 -1.00 -16.38
CA SER A 515 8.79 -0.96 -16.66
C SER A 515 9.53 -2.04 -15.87
N HIS A 516 10.23 -2.89 -16.61
CA HIS A 516 11.13 -3.85 -16.02
C HIS A 516 12.37 -3.11 -15.52
N ALA A 517 12.51 -3.00 -14.20
CA ALA A 517 13.63 -2.26 -13.60
C ALA A 517 14.98 -2.74 -14.15
N ARG A 518 15.91 -1.80 -14.40
CA ARG A 518 17.21 -1.98 -15.08
C ARG A 518 17.14 -2.24 -16.59
N ARG A 519 15.94 -2.32 -17.21
CA ARG A 519 15.81 -2.43 -18.66
C ARG A 519 15.73 -1.03 -19.29
N HIS A 520 16.62 -0.75 -20.22
CA HIS A 520 16.72 0.53 -20.92
C HIS A 520 16.71 0.35 -22.44
N ALA A 521 16.49 1.43 -23.17
CA ALA A 521 16.43 1.45 -24.62
C ALA A 521 17.02 2.74 -25.17
N GLU A 522 17.83 2.64 -26.21
CA GLU A 522 18.32 3.79 -26.98
C GLU A 522 17.23 4.46 -27.82
N ASN A 523 16.15 3.74 -28.15
CA ASN A 523 15.02 4.25 -28.93
C ASN A 523 13.67 3.84 -28.28
N PRO A 524 13.31 4.45 -27.13
CA PRO A 524 12.17 4.01 -26.32
C PRO A 524 10.81 4.15 -27.01
N ASP A 525 10.67 5.13 -27.91
CA ASP A 525 9.37 5.48 -28.52
C ASP A 525 9.14 4.78 -29.86
N LYS A 526 10.05 3.86 -30.26
CA LYS A 526 10.01 3.18 -31.56
C LYS A 526 8.67 2.54 -31.85
N GLU A 527 8.05 1.88 -30.86
CA GLU A 527 6.80 1.15 -31.06
C GLU A 527 5.59 2.07 -31.29
N LEU A 528 5.67 3.35 -30.90
CA LEU A 528 4.59 4.31 -31.14
C LEU A 528 4.33 4.54 -32.63
N SER A 529 5.32 4.33 -33.52
CA SER A 529 5.13 4.48 -34.97
C SER A 529 4.12 3.48 -35.54
N ASN A 530 3.89 2.36 -34.85
CA ASN A 530 2.96 1.30 -35.24
C ASN A 530 1.57 1.47 -34.59
N ILE A 531 1.39 2.46 -33.72
CA ILE A 531 0.17 2.70 -32.95
C ILE A 531 -0.56 3.91 -33.53
N LYS A 532 -1.86 3.76 -33.78
CA LYS A 532 -2.71 4.85 -34.28
C LYS A 532 -3.17 5.73 -33.11
N GLY A 533 -2.78 7.01 -33.11
CA GLY A 533 -3.37 8.02 -32.21
C GLY A 533 -4.81 8.37 -32.59
N GLY A 534 -5.55 9.01 -31.68
CA GLY A 534 -6.90 9.52 -31.92
C GLY A 534 -8.06 8.51 -31.87
N TYR A 535 -7.83 7.25 -31.48
CA TYR A 535 -8.85 6.18 -31.42
C TYR A 535 -9.22 5.76 -29.98
N GLY A 536 -9.24 6.71 -29.05
CA GLY A 536 -9.50 6.50 -27.62
C GLY A 536 -8.25 6.06 -26.85
N ASN A 537 -8.28 6.19 -25.52
CA ASN A 537 -7.18 5.86 -24.63
C ASN A 537 -7.64 5.06 -23.40
N ASP A 538 -8.79 4.40 -23.49
CA ASP A 538 -9.37 3.57 -22.44
C ASP A 538 -8.89 2.11 -22.51
N GLU A 539 -8.77 1.47 -21.34
CA GLU A 539 -8.54 0.03 -21.23
C GLU A 539 -9.88 -0.70 -21.43
N ARG A 540 -9.90 -1.64 -22.38
CA ARG A 540 -11.06 -2.51 -22.65
C ARG A 540 -10.69 -3.96 -22.37
N ALA A 541 -11.73 -4.81 -22.34
CA ALA A 541 -11.55 -6.26 -22.21
C ALA A 541 -10.51 -6.77 -23.22
N GLY A 542 -9.47 -7.44 -22.71
CA GLY A 542 -8.36 -7.98 -23.49
C GLY A 542 -7.14 -7.06 -23.64
N ASP A 543 -7.21 -5.76 -23.37
CA ASP A 543 -6.04 -4.87 -23.55
C ASP A 543 -4.93 -5.13 -22.51
N ALA A 544 -5.29 -5.60 -21.32
CA ALA A 544 -4.35 -6.07 -20.30
C ALA A 544 -3.64 -7.39 -20.65
N SER A 545 -4.17 -8.16 -21.61
CA SER A 545 -3.57 -9.41 -22.07
C SER A 545 -2.35 -9.12 -22.94
N LEU A 546 -1.33 -9.98 -22.81
CA LEU A 546 -0.14 -9.99 -23.68
C LEU A 546 -0.42 -10.62 -25.05
N THR A 547 -1.64 -11.10 -25.30
CA THR A 547 -2.04 -11.71 -26.58
C THR A 547 -3.29 -11.04 -27.16
N GLY A 548 -3.42 -11.09 -28.49
CA GLY A 548 -4.56 -10.51 -29.20
C GLY A 548 -4.63 -8.98 -29.17
N GLY A 549 -5.77 -8.44 -29.60
CA GLY A 549 -6.05 -6.99 -29.64
C GLY A 549 -5.20 -6.19 -30.62
N ALA A 550 -5.51 -4.90 -30.74
CA ALA A 550 -4.80 -3.95 -31.60
C ALA A 550 -3.35 -3.69 -31.12
N PRO A 551 -2.48 -3.13 -31.97
CA PRO A 551 -1.16 -2.66 -31.55
C PRO A 551 -1.25 -1.67 -30.38
N ARG A 552 -0.45 -1.89 -29.33
CA ARG A 552 -0.42 -1.09 -28.10
C ARG A 552 0.88 -1.35 -27.34
N VAL A 553 1.36 -0.36 -26.59
CA VAL A 553 2.66 -0.47 -25.90
C VAL A 553 2.64 -1.54 -24.81
N SER A 554 1.51 -1.75 -24.12
CA SER A 554 1.42 -2.80 -23.10
C SER A 554 1.75 -4.21 -23.62
N LYS A 555 1.54 -4.45 -24.91
CA LYS A 555 1.83 -5.73 -25.58
C LYS A 555 3.11 -5.68 -26.41
N ASP A 556 3.26 -4.63 -27.21
CA ASP A 556 4.30 -4.55 -28.25
C ASP A 556 5.56 -3.81 -27.78
N GLY A 557 5.45 -3.04 -26.69
CA GLY A 557 6.54 -2.30 -26.08
C GLY A 557 7.66 -3.19 -25.52
N ASP A 558 8.81 -2.59 -25.28
CA ASP A 558 9.96 -3.27 -24.67
C ASP A 558 9.89 -3.34 -23.13
N TRP A 559 8.96 -2.59 -22.53
CA TRP A 559 8.83 -2.42 -21.07
C TRP A 559 10.11 -1.86 -20.44
N SER A 560 10.79 -0.96 -21.16
CA SER A 560 11.97 -0.25 -20.65
C SER A 560 11.58 0.89 -19.71
N GLU A 561 12.47 1.17 -18.75
CA GLU A 561 12.41 2.40 -17.96
C GLU A 561 12.53 3.65 -18.85
N SER A 562 13.18 3.53 -20.01
CA SER A 562 13.34 4.61 -20.98
C SER A 562 12.00 5.11 -21.50
N TYR A 563 11.09 4.19 -21.86
CA TYR A 563 9.75 4.52 -22.32
C TYR A 563 8.88 5.13 -21.21
N ILE A 564 8.81 4.48 -20.05
CA ILE A 564 7.93 4.96 -18.98
C ILE A 564 8.34 6.35 -18.46
N CYS A 565 9.64 6.65 -18.46
CA CYS A 565 10.13 7.98 -18.10
C CYS A 565 9.65 9.06 -19.08
N ASN A 566 9.62 8.77 -20.40
CA ASN A 566 9.09 9.69 -21.40
C ASN A 566 7.57 9.86 -21.25
N LEU A 567 6.83 8.76 -21.02
CA LEU A 567 5.39 8.80 -20.80
C LEU A 567 5.04 9.65 -19.57
N ILE A 568 5.72 9.44 -18.44
CA ILE A 568 5.47 10.20 -17.20
C ILE A 568 5.82 11.67 -17.39
N ASP A 569 7.00 11.98 -17.93
CA ASP A 569 7.45 13.35 -18.19
C ASP A 569 6.44 14.13 -19.05
N TRP A 570 5.90 13.48 -20.09
CA TRP A 570 4.84 14.05 -20.91
C TRP A 570 3.56 14.36 -20.11
N HIS A 571 3.07 13.42 -19.30
CA HIS A 571 1.86 13.64 -18.51
C HIS A 571 2.05 14.78 -17.51
N LEU A 572 3.19 14.83 -16.82
CA LEU A 572 3.47 15.83 -15.80
C LEU A 572 3.56 17.25 -16.38
N LYS A 573 4.23 17.43 -17.53
CA LYS A 573 4.28 18.76 -18.16
C LYS A 573 2.95 19.19 -18.75
N GLU A 574 2.13 18.27 -19.26
CA GLU A 574 0.77 18.61 -19.73
C GLU A 574 -0.12 19.09 -18.58
N GLN A 575 -0.04 18.45 -17.40
CA GLN A 575 -0.84 18.81 -16.21
C GLN A 575 -0.61 20.27 -15.76
N GLU A 576 0.59 20.83 -15.95
CA GLU A 576 0.87 22.24 -15.67
C GLU A 576 0.00 23.19 -16.51
N THR A 577 -0.48 22.74 -17.67
CA THR A 577 -1.28 23.52 -18.63
C THR A 577 -2.78 23.20 -18.61
N MET A 578 -3.24 22.46 -17.58
CA MET A 578 -4.64 22.04 -17.41
C MET A 578 -5.24 22.72 -16.17
N PRO A 579 -5.58 24.03 -16.23
CA PRO A 579 -6.07 24.78 -15.06
C PRO A 579 -7.39 24.26 -14.49
N TRP A 580 -8.17 23.54 -15.30
CA TRP A 580 -9.44 22.92 -14.95
C TRP A 580 -9.30 21.56 -14.26
N LEU A 581 -8.11 20.94 -14.31
CA LEU A 581 -7.90 19.60 -13.78
C LEU A 581 -7.90 19.61 -12.25
N THR A 582 -8.72 18.74 -11.64
CA THR A 582 -8.68 18.44 -10.20
C THR A 582 -7.34 17.83 -9.81
N GLY A 583 -6.93 16.81 -10.55
CA GLY A 583 -5.61 16.19 -10.51
C GLY A 583 -5.67 14.78 -11.05
N THR A 584 -4.62 14.01 -10.76
CA THR A 584 -4.54 12.60 -11.17
C THR A 584 -3.90 11.74 -10.10
N ALA A 585 -4.04 10.41 -10.22
CA ALA A 585 -3.21 9.48 -9.47
C ALA A 585 -2.57 8.42 -10.37
N TYR A 586 -1.24 8.37 -10.40
CA TYR A 586 -0.46 7.35 -11.12
C TYR A 586 -0.68 5.97 -10.50
N TRP A 587 -0.77 4.92 -11.32
CA TRP A 587 -0.91 3.55 -10.85
C TRP A 587 0.34 2.72 -11.14
N PRO A 588 1.01 2.17 -10.12
CA PRO A 588 1.01 2.52 -8.69
C PRO A 588 2.35 3.15 -8.25
N PHE A 589 2.53 3.42 -6.95
CA PHE A 589 3.81 3.84 -6.40
C PHE A 589 4.88 2.74 -6.48
N LYS A 590 4.53 1.55 -6.02
CA LYS A 590 5.45 0.42 -5.85
C LYS A 590 4.96 -0.78 -6.66
N ASP A 591 5.87 -1.51 -7.29
CA ASP A 591 5.57 -2.81 -7.91
C ASP A 591 4.90 -3.72 -6.87
N PHE A 592 3.93 -4.50 -7.32
CA PHE A 592 3.16 -5.38 -6.43
C PHE A 592 2.74 -6.67 -7.13
N SER A 593 2.51 -7.71 -6.35
CA SER A 593 2.10 -9.02 -6.86
C SER A 593 0.65 -9.05 -7.39
N THR A 594 0.42 -9.80 -8.45
CA THR A 594 -0.89 -10.05 -9.05
C THR A 594 -0.98 -11.46 -9.66
N PRO A 595 -2.05 -12.22 -9.38
CA PRO A 595 -2.17 -13.61 -9.84
C PRO A 595 -2.48 -13.73 -11.34
N VAL A 596 -2.87 -12.64 -12.02
CA VAL A 596 -3.34 -12.68 -13.42
C VAL A 596 -2.26 -12.35 -14.45
N ARG A 597 -0.99 -12.23 -14.03
CA ARG A 597 0.14 -11.87 -14.90
C ARG A 597 1.34 -12.83 -14.80
N PRO A 598 1.15 -14.15 -15.00
CA PRO A 598 2.24 -15.14 -14.89
C PRO A 598 3.40 -14.87 -15.86
N ASP A 599 3.12 -14.24 -17.00
CA ASP A 599 4.07 -14.05 -18.10
C ASP A 599 4.75 -12.66 -18.12
N ASN A 600 4.50 -11.81 -17.11
CA ASN A 600 5.18 -10.51 -17.00
C ASN A 600 6.70 -10.69 -16.82
N PRO A 601 7.57 -9.75 -17.24
CA PRO A 601 9.04 -9.87 -17.16
C PRO A 601 9.58 -10.34 -15.80
N VAL A 602 8.96 -9.90 -14.70
CA VAL A 602 8.98 -10.61 -13.42
C VAL A 602 7.61 -11.29 -13.27
N PRO A 603 7.56 -12.64 -13.23
CA PRO A 603 6.32 -13.39 -13.14
C PRO A 603 5.44 -12.93 -11.99
N TYR A 604 4.13 -12.83 -12.24
CA TYR A 604 3.11 -12.46 -11.26
C TYR A 604 3.30 -11.08 -10.60
N VAL A 605 4.07 -10.17 -11.18
CA VAL A 605 4.24 -8.80 -10.65
C VAL A 605 3.71 -7.78 -11.64
N ASN A 606 2.86 -6.87 -11.18
CA ASN A 606 2.53 -5.65 -11.90
C ASN A 606 3.71 -4.68 -11.74
N GLN A 607 4.38 -4.35 -12.84
CA GLN A 607 5.68 -3.66 -12.86
C GLN A 607 5.54 -2.17 -13.21
N LYS A 608 4.34 -1.61 -13.04
CA LYS A 608 4.08 -0.19 -13.26
C LYS A 608 4.63 0.69 -12.16
N GLY A 609 5.09 0.15 -11.03
CA GLY A 609 5.62 0.95 -9.94
C GLY A 609 6.80 1.80 -10.37
N VAL A 610 6.95 2.97 -9.75
CA VAL A 610 8.16 3.80 -9.84
C VAL A 610 9.21 3.41 -8.80
N VAL A 611 8.86 2.47 -7.93
CA VAL A 611 9.71 1.80 -6.96
C VAL A 611 9.52 0.29 -7.14
N GLU A 612 10.60 -0.49 -7.10
CA GLU A 612 10.53 -1.94 -7.05
C GLU A 612 9.84 -2.42 -5.77
N ARG A 613 9.41 -3.69 -5.76
CA ARG A 613 8.64 -4.29 -4.67
C ARG A 613 9.36 -4.26 -3.31
N ASP A 614 10.69 -4.08 -3.30
CA ASP A 614 11.59 -4.03 -2.14
C ASP A 614 12.12 -2.62 -1.77
N PHE A 615 11.46 -1.55 -2.25
CA PHE A 615 11.83 -0.14 -2.04
C PHE A 615 13.00 0.42 -2.87
N LYS A 616 13.60 -0.33 -3.79
CA LYS A 616 14.58 0.26 -4.72
C LYS A 616 13.87 1.22 -5.69
N LYS A 617 14.33 2.46 -5.75
CA LYS A 617 13.76 3.48 -6.65
C LYS A 617 14.13 3.15 -8.10
N LYS A 618 13.14 3.18 -8.99
CA LYS A 618 13.37 3.16 -10.44
C LYS A 618 13.73 4.57 -10.92
N GLU A 619 14.22 4.68 -12.14
CA GLU A 619 14.51 5.97 -12.79
C GLU A 619 13.27 6.88 -12.84
N SER A 620 12.08 6.27 -12.99
CA SER A 620 10.79 6.96 -13.03
C SER A 620 10.40 7.67 -11.72
N TYR A 621 10.93 7.25 -10.56
CA TYR A 621 10.73 7.96 -9.28
C TYR A 621 11.23 9.40 -9.38
N TYR A 622 12.41 9.57 -9.98
CA TYR A 622 13.09 10.86 -10.08
C TYR A 622 12.43 11.78 -11.12
N VAL A 623 11.70 11.22 -12.08
CA VAL A 623 10.84 12.00 -12.98
C VAL A 623 9.78 12.73 -12.16
N PHE A 624 8.99 12.02 -11.36
CA PHE A 624 8.00 12.65 -10.46
C PHE A 624 8.66 13.62 -9.49
N GLN A 625 9.74 13.22 -8.83
CA GLN A 625 10.44 14.05 -7.86
C GLN A 625 10.89 15.39 -8.46
N SER A 626 11.41 15.39 -9.70
CA SER A 626 11.86 16.61 -10.40
C SER A 626 10.74 17.60 -10.78
N TYR A 627 9.48 17.14 -10.80
CA TYR A 627 8.30 17.98 -11.06
C TYR A 627 7.58 18.39 -9.78
N TRP A 628 7.56 17.53 -8.76
CA TRP A 628 6.64 17.67 -7.63
C TRP A 628 7.30 18.01 -6.31
N ALA A 629 8.53 17.57 -6.07
CA ALA A 629 9.23 17.83 -4.83
C ALA A 629 9.76 19.27 -4.76
N THR A 630 9.70 19.86 -3.57
CA THR A 630 10.29 21.18 -3.27
C THR A 630 11.76 21.08 -2.86
N GLU A 631 12.17 19.93 -2.31
CA GLU A 631 13.55 19.70 -1.91
C GLU A 631 14.46 19.65 -3.14
N PRO A 632 15.54 20.47 -3.19
CA PRO A 632 16.53 20.47 -4.26
C PRO A 632 17.03 19.07 -4.63
N MET A 633 16.94 18.68 -5.90
CA MET A 633 17.43 17.38 -6.38
C MET A 633 17.94 17.41 -7.82
N ILE A 634 18.81 16.46 -8.16
CA ILE A 634 19.34 16.22 -9.50
C ILE A 634 19.57 14.72 -9.69
N HIS A 635 19.20 14.19 -10.85
CA HIS A 635 19.33 12.78 -11.18
C HIS A 635 19.58 12.60 -12.68
N ILE A 636 20.75 12.08 -13.06
CA ILE A 636 21.07 11.68 -14.43
C ILE A 636 20.32 10.38 -14.72
N TYR A 637 19.56 10.33 -15.80
CA TYR A 637 18.91 9.09 -16.20
C TYR A 637 19.94 8.02 -16.58
N GLY A 638 19.85 6.83 -15.95
CA GLY A 638 20.63 5.65 -16.30
C GLY A 638 21.64 5.20 -15.25
N HIS A 639 21.36 5.42 -13.97
CA HIS A 639 22.07 4.80 -12.84
C HIS A 639 22.04 3.28 -12.92
N SER A 640 20.93 2.71 -13.36
CA SER A 640 20.77 1.27 -13.59
C SER A 640 21.13 0.80 -15.00
N TRP A 641 21.67 1.69 -15.86
CA TRP A 641 22.01 1.41 -17.26
C TRP A 641 23.53 1.29 -17.50
N PRO A 642 24.14 0.12 -17.30
CA PRO A 642 25.60 -0.02 -17.29
C PRO A 642 26.25 0.04 -18.68
N VAL A 643 25.50 -0.28 -19.75
CA VAL A 643 26.02 -0.34 -21.12
C VAL A 643 25.04 0.28 -22.11
N ARG A 644 25.44 1.42 -22.66
CA ARG A 644 24.82 2.10 -23.80
C ARG A 644 25.38 1.59 -25.12
N TRP A 645 24.69 1.86 -26.23
CA TRP A 645 25.11 1.35 -27.54
C TRP A 645 24.72 2.24 -28.70
N GLY A 646 25.38 2.03 -29.83
CA GLY A 646 25.12 2.75 -31.07
C GLY A 646 26.29 2.68 -32.03
N GLU A 647 26.23 3.46 -33.11
CA GLU A 647 27.34 3.55 -34.05
C GLU A 647 28.51 4.36 -33.45
N ALA A 648 29.71 4.14 -33.98
CA ALA A 648 30.86 4.96 -33.61
C ALA A 648 30.62 6.43 -34.00
N ASN A 649 30.89 7.35 -33.08
CA ASN A 649 30.63 8.80 -33.22
C ASN A 649 29.14 9.17 -33.37
N GLU A 650 28.21 8.26 -33.07
CA GLU A 650 26.80 8.61 -32.93
C GLU A 650 26.61 9.44 -31.66
N LYS A 651 25.99 10.62 -31.79
CA LYS A 651 25.62 11.41 -30.62
C LYS A 651 24.51 10.72 -29.85
N LYS A 652 24.70 10.57 -28.55
CA LYS A 652 23.73 9.96 -27.63
C LYS A 652 23.06 11.01 -26.77
N MET A 653 21.76 10.84 -26.55
CA MET A 653 21.03 11.73 -25.66
C MET A 653 21.30 11.35 -24.20
N ILE A 654 21.66 12.34 -23.38
CA ILE A 654 21.68 12.26 -21.92
C ILE A 654 20.56 13.15 -21.39
N LYS A 655 19.71 12.59 -20.52
CA LYS A 655 18.62 13.29 -19.83
C LYS A 655 19.00 13.47 -18.36
N VAL A 656 18.66 14.63 -17.79
CA VAL A 656 18.77 14.89 -16.35
C VAL A 656 17.41 15.31 -15.83
N TYR A 657 16.91 14.63 -14.81
CA TYR A 657 15.70 15.02 -14.10
C TYR A 657 16.11 15.83 -12.86
N SER A 658 15.69 17.09 -12.80
CA SER A 658 16.02 18.01 -11.71
C SER A 658 14.95 19.08 -11.54
N ASN A 659 14.76 19.56 -10.32
CA ASN A 659 13.97 20.75 -10.03
C ASN A 659 14.82 22.05 -9.94
N ALA A 660 16.13 21.97 -10.23
CA ALA A 660 17.00 23.13 -10.37
C ALA A 660 16.56 24.05 -11.52
N SER A 661 16.83 25.35 -11.40
CA SER A 661 16.59 26.31 -12.49
C SER A 661 17.54 26.10 -13.69
N GLU A 662 18.75 25.61 -13.44
CA GLU A 662 19.73 25.28 -14.46
C GLU A 662 20.67 24.14 -14.01
N VAL A 663 21.15 23.39 -15.00
CA VAL A 663 22.07 22.26 -14.80
C VAL A 663 23.19 22.35 -15.84
N GLU A 664 24.43 22.10 -15.43
CA GLU A 664 25.55 21.88 -16.33
C GLU A 664 25.92 20.40 -16.36
N LEU A 665 26.08 19.84 -17.57
CA LEU A 665 26.49 18.46 -17.78
C LEU A 665 27.97 18.40 -18.17
N PHE A 666 28.69 17.42 -17.67
CA PHE A 666 30.07 17.09 -18.02
C PHE A 666 30.14 15.64 -18.49
N VAL A 667 30.88 15.39 -19.56
CA VAL A 667 31.18 14.04 -20.05
C VAL A 667 32.69 13.90 -20.15
N ASN A 668 33.25 12.92 -19.44
CA ASN A 668 34.69 12.68 -19.34
C ASN A 668 35.49 13.95 -18.96
N GLY A 669 34.96 14.72 -17.99
CA GLY A 669 35.53 15.97 -17.51
C GLY A 669 35.31 17.20 -18.40
N GLN A 670 34.68 17.05 -19.58
CA GLN A 670 34.41 18.16 -20.50
C GLN A 670 32.97 18.65 -20.37
N SER A 671 32.80 19.95 -20.13
CA SER A 671 31.47 20.59 -20.09
C SER A 671 30.77 20.45 -21.44
N GLN A 672 29.49 20.09 -21.38
CA GLN A 672 28.55 20.04 -22.50
C GLN A 672 27.64 21.28 -22.51
N GLY A 673 27.94 22.27 -21.65
CA GLY A 673 27.21 23.51 -21.48
C GLY A 673 26.03 23.42 -20.51
N THR A 674 25.63 24.57 -20.00
CA THR A 674 24.49 24.73 -19.09
C THR A 674 23.16 24.75 -19.86
N ARG A 675 22.14 24.08 -19.32
CA ARG A 675 20.74 24.14 -19.79
C ARG A 675 19.86 24.71 -18.68
N LYS A 676 18.87 25.52 -19.06
CA LYS A 676 17.84 26.03 -18.15
C LYS A 676 16.64 25.09 -18.16
N ARG A 677 16.07 24.87 -17.00
CA ARG A 677 14.85 24.07 -16.85
C ARG A 677 13.65 24.82 -17.40
N ASN A 678 12.91 24.16 -18.27
CA ASN A 678 11.61 24.58 -18.77
C ASN A 678 10.75 23.31 -18.96
N SER A 679 9.78 23.09 -18.07
CA SER A 679 8.89 21.91 -18.10
C SER A 679 8.29 21.65 -19.48
N GLN A 680 8.00 22.70 -20.24
CA GLN A 680 7.36 22.59 -21.55
C GLN A 680 8.32 22.22 -22.70
N ASP A 681 9.65 22.30 -22.47
CA ASP A 681 10.67 21.85 -23.42
C ASP A 681 10.94 20.34 -23.26
N PHE A 682 9.98 19.53 -23.65
CA PHE A 682 10.06 18.07 -23.56
C PHE A 682 11.16 17.48 -24.48
N PRO A 683 11.89 16.42 -24.05
CA PRO A 683 11.85 15.77 -22.73
C PRO A 683 12.80 16.40 -21.70
N SER A 684 12.67 15.92 -20.46
CA SER A 684 13.43 16.28 -19.25
C SER A 684 13.45 17.77 -18.96
N ALA A 685 12.34 18.45 -19.21
CA ALA A 685 12.19 19.89 -19.00
C ALA A 685 13.36 20.72 -19.61
N GLY A 686 13.85 20.37 -20.80
CA GLY A 686 14.97 21.03 -21.48
C GLY A 686 16.36 20.60 -21.03
N LEU A 687 16.47 19.83 -19.95
CA LEU A 687 17.73 19.35 -19.37
C LEU A 687 18.23 18.09 -20.07
N ARG A 688 18.50 18.22 -21.38
CA ARG A 688 19.02 17.16 -22.23
C ARG A 688 20.19 17.63 -23.11
N TRP A 689 21.10 16.70 -23.39
CA TRP A 689 22.28 16.94 -24.22
C TRP A 689 22.47 15.81 -25.21
N MET A 690 22.92 16.16 -26.42
CA MET A 690 23.42 15.20 -27.40
C MET A 690 24.95 15.20 -27.31
N VAL A 691 25.53 14.10 -26.81
CA VAL A 691 26.95 13.99 -26.47
C VAL A 691 27.63 12.86 -27.24
N ASP A 692 28.93 12.99 -27.45
CA ASP A 692 29.74 11.90 -28.01
C ASP A 692 30.24 11.00 -26.87
N LEU A 693 29.91 9.71 -26.92
CA LEU A 693 30.44 8.70 -26.00
C LEU A 693 31.59 7.95 -26.65
N LYS A 694 32.68 7.76 -25.92
CA LYS A 694 33.83 6.96 -26.37
C LYS A 694 33.52 5.48 -26.17
N GLU A 695 33.95 4.63 -27.10
CA GLU A 695 33.88 3.17 -26.89
C GLU A 695 34.58 2.80 -25.57
N GLY A 696 33.94 1.94 -24.77
CA GLY A 696 34.36 1.66 -23.40
C GLY A 696 33.71 2.59 -22.36
N GLN A 697 34.36 2.77 -21.21
CA GLN A 697 33.79 3.48 -20.06
C GLN A 697 33.75 5.00 -20.29
N ASN A 698 32.64 5.63 -19.90
CA ASN A 698 32.44 7.07 -19.88
C ASN A 698 31.96 7.51 -18.50
N HIS A 699 32.54 8.59 -17.98
CA HIS A 699 32.08 9.25 -16.76
C HIS A 699 31.17 10.43 -17.12
N ILE A 700 29.98 10.48 -16.53
CA ILE A 700 28.98 11.51 -16.78
C ILE A 700 28.65 12.15 -15.44
N LYS A 701 28.73 13.48 -15.39
CA LYS A 701 28.49 14.28 -14.19
C LYS A 701 27.52 15.41 -14.50
N ALA A 702 26.54 15.63 -13.63
CA ALA A 702 25.63 16.75 -13.71
C ALA A 702 25.72 17.59 -12.44
N LEU A 703 25.69 18.91 -12.58
CA LEU A 703 25.83 19.86 -11.49
C LEU A 703 24.72 20.89 -11.56
N ALA A 704 24.03 21.09 -10.43
CA ALA A 704 23.05 22.14 -10.22
C ALA A 704 23.49 23.06 -9.08
N LYS A 705 23.25 24.35 -9.22
CA LYS A 705 23.34 25.32 -8.12
C LYS A 705 21.93 25.75 -7.72
N ILE A 706 21.52 25.44 -6.50
CA ILE A 706 20.21 25.81 -5.96
C ILE A 706 20.45 26.63 -4.69
N GLY A 707 20.20 27.94 -4.77
CA GLY A 707 20.57 28.86 -3.69
C GLY A 707 22.09 28.87 -3.47
N ASN A 708 22.52 28.56 -2.24
CA ASN A 708 23.94 28.44 -1.88
C ASN A 708 24.46 26.99 -1.98
N GLU A 709 23.60 26.02 -2.27
CA GLU A 709 23.96 24.61 -2.35
C GLU A 709 24.35 24.23 -3.79
N THR A 710 25.37 23.40 -3.90
CA THR A 710 25.75 22.75 -5.15
C THR A 710 25.43 21.27 -5.01
N ILE A 711 24.53 20.77 -5.85
CA ILE A 711 24.12 19.37 -5.87
C ILE A 711 24.72 18.74 -7.13
N VAL A 712 25.29 17.55 -6.96
CA VAL A 712 26.00 16.83 -8.00
C VAL A 712 25.45 15.42 -8.06
N ASP A 713 25.28 14.92 -9.28
CA ASP A 713 25.04 13.51 -9.55
C ASP A 713 26.05 13.01 -10.60
N GLU A 714 26.47 11.75 -10.48
CA GLU A 714 27.50 11.13 -11.31
C GLU A 714 27.18 9.67 -11.59
N ILE A 715 27.42 9.23 -12.84
CA ILE A 715 27.29 7.84 -13.26
C ILE A 715 28.46 7.43 -14.16
N GLU A 716 28.70 6.12 -14.23
CA GLU A 716 29.60 5.50 -15.19
C GLU A 716 28.83 4.59 -16.14
N GLN A 717 29.04 4.73 -17.44
CA GLN A 717 28.38 3.93 -18.46
C GLN A 717 29.39 3.48 -19.51
N ASN A 718 29.38 2.20 -19.86
CA ASN A 718 30.12 1.71 -21.01
C ASN A 718 29.36 2.00 -22.31
N TYR A 719 30.08 2.27 -23.40
CA TYR A 719 29.49 2.42 -24.73
C TYR A 719 30.00 1.31 -25.66
N GLN A 720 29.06 0.49 -26.16
CA GLN A 720 29.34 -0.61 -27.08
C GLN A 720 29.00 -0.21 -28.52
N THR A 721 30.01 -0.18 -29.38
CA THR A 721 29.88 0.07 -30.83
C THR A 721 29.72 -1.21 -31.65
N LYS A 722 30.18 -2.34 -31.10
CA LYS A 722 30.04 -3.65 -31.72
C LYS A 722 28.57 -4.07 -31.72
N ARG A 723 28.05 -4.31 -32.93
CA ARG A 723 26.73 -4.92 -33.13
C ARG A 723 26.73 -6.37 -32.66
N TRP A 724 25.56 -6.87 -32.36
CA TRP A 724 25.36 -8.25 -31.90
C TRP A 724 24.34 -8.98 -32.76
N SER A 725 24.43 -10.31 -32.77
CA SER A 725 23.34 -11.18 -33.25
C SER A 725 22.51 -11.72 -32.09
N SER A 726 21.57 -12.62 -32.39
CA SER A 726 20.84 -13.37 -31.37
C SER A 726 21.80 -14.06 -30.39
N PRO A 727 21.48 -14.08 -29.09
CA PRO A 727 22.35 -14.70 -28.10
C PRO A 727 22.43 -16.22 -28.31
N THR A 728 23.64 -16.76 -28.18
CA THR A 728 23.96 -18.19 -28.32
C THR A 728 24.65 -18.76 -27.09
N GLN A 729 25.05 -17.91 -26.14
CA GLN A 729 25.79 -18.29 -24.94
C GLN A 729 25.27 -17.50 -23.72
N VAL A 730 25.37 -18.09 -22.53
CA VAL A 730 25.24 -17.36 -21.26
C VAL A 730 26.58 -17.42 -20.54
N ARG A 731 27.04 -16.29 -20.01
CA ARG A 731 28.15 -16.23 -19.04
C ARG A 731 27.57 -15.97 -17.65
N LEU A 732 27.81 -16.87 -16.71
CA LEU A 732 27.42 -16.71 -15.30
C LEU A 732 28.67 -16.40 -14.47
N GLY A 733 28.61 -15.36 -13.64
CA GLY A 733 29.72 -14.99 -12.77
C GLY A 733 29.28 -14.25 -11.50
N GLU A 734 30.12 -14.30 -10.48
CA GLU A 734 29.98 -13.50 -9.25
C GLU A 734 30.43 -12.05 -9.53
N ILE A 735 29.59 -11.07 -9.20
CA ILE A 735 29.87 -9.64 -9.40
C ILE A 735 30.01 -8.85 -8.09
N ALA A 736 29.53 -9.40 -6.97
CA ALA A 736 29.64 -8.80 -5.64
C ALA A 736 29.49 -9.87 -4.55
N ARG A 737 30.09 -9.61 -3.38
CA ARG A 737 30.00 -10.44 -2.17
C ARG A 737 29.96 -9.58 -0.91
N GLU A 738 29.00 -9.88 -0.04
CA GLU A 738 28.80 -9.25 1.27
C GLU A 738 28.61 -10.36 2.31
N GLY A 739 29.70 -10.78 2.96
CA GLY A 739 29.66 -11.91 3.90
C GLY A 739 29.29 -13.23 3.20
N ASP A 740 28.22 -13.87 3.67
CA ASP A 740 27.64 -15.11 3.13
C ASP A 740 26.72 -14.87 1.92
N LEU A 741 26.52 -13.61 1.51
CA LEU A 741 25.65 -13.25 0.40
C LEU A 741 26.44 -12.86 -0.84
N ILE A 742 26.21 -13.54 -1.95
CA ILE A 742 26.81 -13.22 -3.26
C ILE A 742 25.75 -12.72 -4.24
N THR A 743 26.17 -11.85 -5.17
CA THR A 743 25.36 -11.46 -6.32
C THR A 743 25.93 -12.10 -7.58
N LEU A 744 25.12 -12.94 -8.23
CA LEU A 744 25.44 -13.55 -9.51
C LEU A 744 24.84 -12.71 -10.64
N GLU A 745 25.56 -12.62 -11.77
CA GLU A 745 25.06 -12.04 -13.01
C GLU A 745 25.19 -13.03 -14.16
N ALA A 746 24.09 -13.24 -14.87
CA ALA A 746 24.04 -13.93 -16.15
C ALA A 746 24.06 -12.90 -17.29
N THR A 747 25.02 -13.01 -18.21
CA THR A 747 25.13 -12.17 -19.41
C THR A 747 24.90 -13.00 -20.67
N LEU A 748 23.95 -12.58 -21.51
CA LEU A 748 23.60 -13.18 -22.80
C LEU A 748 24.51 -12.64 -23.90
N LEU A 749 25.24 -13.54 -24.55
CA LEU A 749 26.26 -13.23 -25.55
C LEU A 749 25.90 -13.86 -26.89
N ASP A 750 26.20 -13.16 -27.97
CA ASP A 750 26.15 -13.73 -29.31
C ASP A 750 27.33 -14.69 -29.58
N LYS A 751 27.39 -15.24 -30.79
CA LYS A 751 28.43 -16.19 -31.20
C LYS A 751 29.85 -15.60 -31.19
N ASP A 752 29.96 -14.28 -31.30
CA ASP A 752 31.22 -13.53 -31.39
C ASP A 752 31.63 -12.97 -30.01
N GLY A 753 30.86 -13.28 -28.96
CA GLY A 753 31.11 -12.88 -27.57
C GLY A 753 30.65 -11.46 -27.23
N ASN A 754 29.86 -10.81 -28.08
CA ASN A 754 29.28 -9.49 -27.80
C ASN A 754 28.00 -9.64 -26.99
N ILE A 755 27.71 -8.68 -26.11
CA ILE A 755 26.48 -8.67 -25.32
C ILE A 755 25.30 -8.33 -26.23
N SER A 756 24.25 -9.15 -26.18
CA SER A 756 22.99 -8.88 -26.90
C SER A 756 22.14 -7.88 -26.11
N LEU A 757 22.40 -6.58 -26.27
CA LEU A 757 21.88 -5.51 -25.39
C LEU A 757 20.37 -5.21 -25.54
N ASP A 758 19.67 -5.81 -26.48
CA ASP A 758 18.22 -5.64 -26.69
C ASP A 758 17.41 -6.93 -26.41
N THR A 759 18.07 -8.01 -26.01
CA THR A 759 17.38 -9.28 -25.78
C THR A 759 16.56 -9.26 -24.49
N LYS A 760 15.37 -9.85 -24.56
CA LYS A 760 14.43 -10.06 -23.45
C LYS A 760 14.23 -11.55 -23.12
N LYS A 761 15.18 -12.41 -23.53
CA LYS A 761 15.08 -13.87 -23.28
C LYS A 761 14.96 -14.14 -21.77
N TRP A 762 14.16 -15.14 -21.44
CA TRP A 762 14.01 -15.64 -20.08
C TRP A 762 15.26 -16.37 -19.59
N LEU A 763 15.65 -16.10 -18.35
CA LEU A 763 16.73 -16.75 -17.62
C LEU A 763 16.14 -17.44 -16.38
N HIS A 764 16.58 -18.67 -16.11
CA HIS A 764 16.17 -19.45 -14.95
C HIS A 764 17.40 -19.81 -14.13
N PHE A 765 17.51 -19.29 -12.92
CA PHE A 765 18.57 -19.56 -11.96
C PHE A 765 18.24 -20.78 -11.10
N ASP A 766 19.27 -21.52 -10.74
CA ASP A 766 19.19 -22.70 -9.87
C ASP A 766 20.48 -22.82 -9.05
N VAL A 767 20.40 -23.42 -7.86
CA VAL A 767 21.55 -23.66 -6.99
C VAL A 767 21.50 -25.06 -6.40
N THR A 768 22.66 -25.68 -6.27
CA THR A 768 22.82 -27.02 -5.68
C THR A 768 23.98 -27.01 -4.69
N GLY A 769 23.89 -27.79 -3.61
CA GLY A 769 24.86 -27.81 -2.53
C GLY A 769 24.46 -26.89 -1.36
N ASP A 770 25.45 -26.43 -0.60
CA ASP A 770 25.27 -25.65 0.63
C ASP A 770 24.99 -24.16 0.33
N ALA A 771 23.94 -23.89 -0.45
CA ALA A 771 23.52 -22.54 -0.80
C ALA A 771 22.03 -22.45 -1.11
N GLU A 772 21.47 -21.25 -0.99
CA GLU A 772 20.05 -20.94 -1.21
C GLU A 772 19.92 -19.68 -2.09
N LEU A 773 19.02 -19.72 -3.07
CA LEU A 773 18.67 -18.53 -3.84
C LEU A 773 17.85 -17.58 -2.95
N LEU A 774 18.18 -16.29 -2.97
CA LEU A 774 17.24 -15.27 -2.50
C LEU A 774 16.30 -14.91 -3.65
N ASP A 775 15.29 -15.75 -3.86
CA ASP A 775 14.28 -15.59 -4.90
C ASP A 775 12.89 -15.31 -4.32
N ASN A 776 11.85 -15.37 -5.17
CA ASN A 776 10.45 -15.11 -4.79
C ASN A 776 10.23 -13.77 -4.06
N LEU A 777 11.05 -12.75 -4.39
CA LEU A 777 10.90 -11.39 -3.88
C LEU A 777 9.99 -10.54 -4.75
N GLY A 778 9.78 -10.93 -6.02
CA GLY A 778 9.03 -10.16 -7.00
C GLY A 778 9.78 -8.92 -7.48
N THR A 779 11.11 -8.98 -7.52
CA THR A 779 11.98 -7.93 -8.07
C THR A 779 12.80 -8.47 -9.25
N SER A 780 13.34 -7.57 -10.07
CA SER A 780 14.16 -7.94 -11.23
C SER A 780 15.47 -8.66 -10.87
N ASP A 781 15.92 -8.53 -9.63
CA ASP A 781 17.14 -9.13 -9.07
C ASP A 781 16.89 -10.13 -7.93
N GLY A 782 15.63 -10.52 -7.73
CA GLY A 782 15.15 -11.42 -6.67
C GLY A 782 14.11 -12.41 -7.19
N ALA A 783 14.24 -12.83 -8.44
CA ALA A 783 13.37 -13.79 -9.10
C ALA A 783 14.19 -14.88 -9.79
N ARG A 784 13.92 -16.16 -9.45
CA ARG A 784 14.61 -17.30 -10.07
C ARG A 784 14.31 -17.46 -11.56
N LYS A 785 13.13 -17.02 -12.02
CA LYS A 785 12.76 -16.92 -13.44
C LYS A 785 12.49 -15.44 -13.76
N VAL A 786 13.29 -14.87 -14.66
CA VAL A 786 13.20 -13.45 -14.99
C VAL A 786 13.60 -13.21 -16.45
N GLN A 787 12.95 -12.25 -17.12
CA GLN A 787 13.45 -11.81 -18.43
C GLN A 787 14.75 -11.02 -18.27
N ALA A 788 15.62 -11.09 -19.27
CA ALA A 788 16.79 -10.24 -19.29
C ALA A 788 16.44 -8.74 -19.39
N TYR A 789 17.27 -7.91 -18.76
CA TYR A 789 17.34 -6.47 -18.94
C TYR A 789 18.67 -6.13 -19.61
N ASN A 790 18.59 -5.70 -20.87
CA ASN A 790 19.74 -5.44 -21.74
C ASN A 790 20.75 -6.59 -21.82
N GLY A 791 20.24 -7.82 -21.98
CA GLY A 791 21.07 -9.02 -22.05
C GLY A 791 21.68 -9.46 -20.72
N ARG A 792 21.19 -8.94 -19.58
CA ARG A 792 21.64 -9.33 -18.24
C ARG A 792 20.48 -9.78 -17.36
N ALA A 793 20.76 -10.62 -16.37
CA ALA A 793 19.91 -10.82 -15.21
C ALA A 793 20.78 -11.10 -13.98
N ARG A 794 20.28 -10.79 -12.79
CA ARG A 794 20.99 -10.95 -11.53
C ARG A 794 20.13 -11.70 -10.53
N ILE A 795 20.78 -12.37 -9.61
CA ILE A 795 20.14 -12.97 -8.44
C ILE A 795 21.14 -12.98 -7.28
N LYS A 796 20.62 -12.87 -6.06
CA LYS A 796 21.44 -13.07 -4.86
C LYS A 796 21.36 -14.52 -4.39
N VAL A 797 22.47 -15.04 -3.87
CA VAL A 797 22.60 -16.40 -3.34
C VAL A 797 23.24 -16.33 -1.96
N ARG A 798 22.64 -16.97 -0.97
CA ARG A 798 23.24 -17.15 0.36
C ARG A 798 24.02 -18.46 0.36
N THR A 799 25.26 -18.43 0.82
CA THR A 799 26.18 -19.58 0.84
C THR A 799 26.50 -19.98 2.27
N PHE A 800 26.34 -21.25 2.62
CA PHE A 800 26.63 -21.78 3.96
C PHE A 800 27.99 -22.48 4.04
N SER A 801 28.55 -22.88 2.90
CA SER A 801 29.92 -23.37 2.75
C SER A 801 30.43 -23.05 1.33
N ASP A 802 31.63 -23.52 0.98
CA ASP A 802 32.15 -23.41 -0.38
C ASP A 802 31.65 -24.55 -1.31
N ASP A 803 30.90 -25.53 -0.80
CA ASP A 803 30.40 -26.68 -1.58
C ASP A 803 29.04 -26.39 -2.21
N TRP A 804 29.04 -25.55 -3.25
CA TRP A 804 27.84 -25.26 -4.03
C TRP A 804 28.15 -24.97 -5.50
N LYS A 805 27.13 -25.10 -6.33
CA LYS A 805 27.15 -24.74 -7.76
C LYS A 805 25.89 -23.97 -8.11
N ALA A 806 26.03 -22.93 -8.91
CA ALA A 806 24.91 -22.21 -9.49
C ALA A 806 24.82 -22.52 -10.99
N SER A 807 23.60 -22.56 -11.51
CA SER A 807 23.35 -22.71 -12.94
C SER A 807 22.33 -21.71 -13.44
N VAL A 808 22.42 -21.39 -14.74
CA VAL A 808 21.42 -20.55 -15.41
C VAL A 808 21.03 -21.16 -16.76
N LYS A 809 19.72 -21.32 -16.96
CA LYS A 809 19.11 -21.88 -18.17
C LYS A 809 18.42 -20.78 -18.97
N SER A 810 18.53 -20.84 -20.29
CA SER A 810 17.73 -20.04 -21.22
C SER A 810 17.37 -20.89 -22.43
N ALA A 811 16.17 -20.68 -22.99
CA ALA A 811 15.70 -21.49 -24.12
C ALA A 811 16.66 -21.37 -25.33
N GLU A 812 17.02 -22.52 -25.89
CA GLU A 812 17.91 -22.67 -27.06
C GLU A 812 19.37 -22.23 -26.83
N ILE A 813 19.78 -22.02 -25.58
CA ILE A 813 21.15 -21.65 -25.20
C ILE A 813 21.68 -22.70 -24.21
N PRO A 814 22.93 -23.20 -24.38
CA PRO A 814 23.52 -24.12 -23.41
C PRO A 814 23.50 -23.56 -21.98
N THR A 815 23.19 -24.43 -21.01
CA THR A 815 23.18 -24.05 -19.59
C THR A 815 24.59 -23.63 -19.15
N ALA A 816 24.70 -22.47 -18.50
CA ALA A 816 25.95 -22.04 -17.89
C ALA A 816 25.98 -22.47 -16.43
N ILE A 817 27.16 -22.90 -15.95
CA ILE A 817 27.38 -23.38 -14.59
C ILE A 817 28.55 -22.61 -14.00
N LEU A 818 28.38 -22.11 -12.78
CA LEU A 818 29.43 -21.54 -11.96
C LEU A 818 29.74 -22.53 -10.83
N SER A 819 31.02 -22.91 -10.71
CA SER A 819 31.53 -23.81 -9.67
C SER A 819 32.60 -23.08 -8.86
N THR A 820 32.56 -23.22 -7.54
CA THR A 820 33.56 -22.67 -6.60
C THR A 820 34.87 -23.45 -6.61
N GLN A 821 34.82 -24.74 -7.00
CA GLN A 821 36.01 -25.59 -7.09
C GLN A 821 36.72 -25.43 -8.44
N ASN A 822 37.89 -24.78 -8.42
CA ASN A 822 38.97 -25.07 -9.37
C ASN A 822 39.71 -26.31 -8.87
N HIS A 823 39.29 -27.50 -9.32
CA HIS A 823 40.11 -28.71 -9.25
C HIS A 823 40.19 -29.38 -10.61
#